data_AF-A0A401NSS3-F1
#
_entry.id   AF-A0A401NSS3-F1
#
_cell.length_a   1.000
_cell.length_b   1.000
_cell.length_c   1.000
_cell.angle_alpha   90.00
_cell.angle_beta   90.00
_cell.angle_gamma   90.00
#
_symmetry.space_group_name_H-M   'P 1'
#
loop_
_entity.id
_entity.type
_entity.pdbx_description
1 polymer ?
#
loop_
_entity_poly.entity_id
_entity_poly.type
_entity_poly.pdbx_seq_one_letter_code
_entity_poly.pdbx_strand_id
1 'polypeptide(L)'
;LVTTNSPKLDFESTPRYSLQLFVKDQKGSSASQTIIVKILDVNEPPIFLGTLAKQDAEVYIAENTAVNTLIYKVAAKDPDKNDVLKYSLSGTTDFQIDATGSISVANTLDYENATKSYSLSVKVEDANGLFVTGIVKVFITNVNDNSPVLSCTFKNRTNGQETDVGETSDLGTTAIISLDEELAVGTVIAICTATDADQMGDIIYQLDPANNYFAIDRDTGNVVVFSRMNRDQNGFQPIQTFSVEACDENLKCVDIPVRTNIIPINDNAPFCNPSVYRATIPEPLLHDTIVATLICMDSDVPSDTLKYVPESGPLGPGLIFEQSVGADNVIQVGIKDLDYEDVAVAAVGHTYKMTIAVSDSTTSAHTATATVIVEITPVNDFSPKFEKDPYIFDVLETEAAKHKIGKVTATDDDFPLNAVTYKIISGDSQVIKRFWIDPKEGTIELITQPDYESVQQYNLSVEAIDSDPNQPKTAVTTVRIWNVNNHFGFDPIRGSYSPKLIIKAPFDFVRKEDVQQQYHLIVNIIDDNIKKGKPRTGTVVIDITVVQTRTTAPTTTSFYKRKGLTIINTAVNTYNQADWYVPFIVTLLAILLALLCALGLYIILKYTKCMETCHKACSRKPKPQPPKKVKIYLPEPKKEKLEVVTEVTKYDTVFNGQAVDPVTGRLYEYNSATGARKWKEANESNETSVNNVPGKAESEKTQAPENNELFQGIRKENAK
;
A
#
# COMPACT_ATOMS: atom_id res chain seq x y z
N LEU A 1 -84.23 59.88 109.25
CA LEU A 1 -83.98 59.73 107.79
C LEU A 1 -82.56 59.23 107.63
N VAL A 2 -82.36 58.00 107.14
CA VAL A 2 -81.09 57.59 106.54
C VAL A 2 -81.39 57.50 105.05
N THR A 3 -81.00 58.54 104.31
CA THR A 3 -81.22 58.64 102.87
C THR A 3 -80.19 57.77 102.14
N THR A 4 -80.64 57.05 101.12
CA THR A 4 -79.95 55.99 100.37
C THR A 4 -78.78 56.44 99.48
N ASN A 5 -78.25 57.65 99.65
CA ASN A 5 -77.23 58.25 98.76
C ASN A 5 -75.98 58.82 99.48
N SER A 6 -75.65 58.35 100.69
CA SER A 6 -74.40 58.71 101.41
C SER A 6 -73.36 57.57 101.33
N PRO A 7 -72.04 57.87 101.38
CA PRO A 7 -70.97 56.88 101.16
C PRO A 7 -71.12 55.65 102.06
N LYS A 8 -70.76 54.48 101.53
CA LYS A 8 -70.66 53.24 102.33
C LYS A 8 -69.76 53.51 103.54
N LEU A 9 -70.16 52.99 104.70
CA LEU A 9 -69.29 53.00 105.89
C LEU A 9 -68.09 52.09 105.59
N ASP A 10 -66.88 52.60 105.84
CA ASP A 10 -65.59 51.98 105.55
C ASP A 10 -64.70 52.31 106.76
N PHE A 11 -64.25 51.27 107.48
CA PHE A 11 -63.54 51.42 108.75
C PHE A 11 -62.11 51.96 108.53
N GLU A 12 -61.50 51.55 107.43
CA GLU A 12 -60.11 51.79 107.01
C GLU A 12 -59.92 53.28 106.67
N SER A 13 -60.96 53.90 106.11
CA SER A 13 -61.01 55.34 105.82
C SER A 13 -61.42 56.16 107.04
N THR A 14 -62.50 55.80 107.73
CA THR A 14 -63.06 56.58 108.84
C THR A 14 -63.63 55.68 109.95
N PRO A 15 -62.83 55.29 110.97
CA PRO A 15 -63.24 54.32 111.99
C PRO A 15 -64.21 54.89 113.03
N ARG A 16 -64.38 56.21 113.06
CA ARG A 16 -65.32 56.89 113.97
C ARG A 16 -65.89 58.15 113.36
N TYR A 17 -67.18 58.38 113.56
CA TYR A 17 -67.85 59.64 113.24
C TYR A 17 -68.26 60.35 114.53
N SER A 18 -68.02 61.66 114.60
CA SER A 18 -68.49 62.51 115.69
C SER A 18 -69.64 63.36 115.19
N LEU A 19 -70.86 63.06 115.67
CA LEU A 19 -72.09 63.74 115.28
C LEU A 19 -72.55 64.61 116.44
N GLN A 20 -72.58 65.92 116.25
CA GLN A 20 -73.13 66.83 117.25
C GLN A 20 -74.63 67.01 116.98
N LEU A 21 -75.46 66.43 117.84
CA LEU A 21 -76.90 66.63 117.80
C LEU A 21 -77.24 67.91 118.54
N PHE A 22 -77.95 68.81 117.88
CA PHE A 22 -78.54 69.99 118.49
C PHE A 22 -80.05 69.81 118.54
N VAL A 23 -80.63 69.89 119.72
CA VAL A 23 -82.08 69.91 119.92
C VAL A 23 -82.47 71.28 120.45
N LYS A 24 -83.47 71.91 119.84
CA LYS A 24 -83.96 73.24 120.20
C LYS A 24 -85.46 73.16 120.44
N ASP A 25 -85.92 73.68 121.58
CA ASP A 25 -87.35 73.74 121.89
C ASP A 25 -88.06 74.86 121.10
N GLN A 26 -89.41 74.86 121.13
CA GLN A 26 -90.22 75.86 120.42
C GLN A 26 -90.07 77.30 120.97
N LYS A 27 -89.45 77.49 122.13
CA LYS A 27 -89.22 78.79 122.79
C LYS A 27 -87.79 79.31 122.63
N GLY A 28 -86.91 78.52 122.02
CA GLY A 28 -85.57 78.93 121.64
C GLY A 28 -84.42 78.35 122.45
N SER A 29 -84.68 77.54 123.49
CA SER A 29 -83.61 76.90 124.29
C SER A 29 -83.00 75.74 123.51
N SER A 30 -81.66 75.66 123.45
CA SER A 30 -80.97 74.57 122.76
C SER A 30 -80.09 73.75 123.70
N ALA A 31 -80.12 72.42 123.56
CA ALA A 31 -79.14 71.51 124.13
C ALA A 31 -78.38 70.82 122.99
N SER A 32 -77.10 70.52 123.22
CA SER A 32 -76.30 69.75 122.27
C SER A 32 -75.70 68.53 122.94
N GLN A 33 -75.74 67.39 122.26
CA GLN A 33 -75.09 66.15 122.67
C GLN A 33 -74.24 65.61 121.52
N THR A 34 -73.00 65.26 121.80
CA THR A 34 -72.16 64.56 120.82
C THR A 34 -72.42 63.06 120.91
N ILE A 35 -72.77 62.46 119.77
CA ILE A 35 -72.80 61.01 119.57
C ILE A 35 -71.51 60.62 118.85
N ILE A 36 -70.82 59.63 119.41
CA ILE A 36 -69.67 59.00 118.76
C ILE A 36 -70.18 57.69 118.16
N VAL A 37 -70.21 57.62 116.83
CA VAL A 37 -70.49 56.37 116.11
C VAL A 37 -69.15 55.70 115.86
N LYS A 38 -68.92 54.55 116.51
CA LYS A 38 -67.77 53.70 116.22
C LYS A 38 -68.17 52.74 115.11
N ILE A 39 -67.37 52.70 114.04
CA ILE A 39 -67.50 51.68 113.01
C ILE A 39 -66.77 50.43 113.51
N LEU A 40 -67.39 49.26 113.33
CA LEU A 40 -66.75 47.99 113.63
C LEU A 40 -65.97 47.54 112.40
N ASP A 41 -64.75 47.09 112.66
CA ASP A 41 -63.84 46.53 111.67
C ASP A 41 -64.37 45.19 111.15
N VAL A 42 -64.28 44.97 109.84
CA VAL A 42 -64.71 43.73 109.16
C VAL A 42 -63.64 43.38 108.13
N ASN A 43 -63.13 42.16 108.20
CA ASN A 43 -62.09 41.69 107.29
C ASN A 43 -62.48 41.87 105.80
N GLU A 44 -61.68 42.62 105.05
CA GLU A 44 -61.79 42.81 103.61
C GLU A 44 -60.82 41.91 102.84
N PRO A 45 -61.11 41.57 101.57
CA PRO A 45 -60.14 40.84 100.75
C PRO A 45 -58.93 41.72 100.39
N PRO A 46 -57.74 41.12 100.19
CA PRO A 46 -56.60 41.81 99.62
C PRO A 46 -56.92 42.46 98.26
N ILE A 47 -56.23 43.55 97.93
CA ILE A 47 -56.32 44.20 96.62
C ILE A 47 -54.96 44.24 95.93
N PHE A 48 -54.94 44.02 94.61
CA PHE A 48 -53.73 44.23 93.82
C PHE A 48 -53.36 45.70 93.72
N LEU A 49 -52.07 45.95 93.51
CA LEU A 49 -51.49 47.23 93.17
C LEU A 49 -50.88 47.17 91.76
N GLY A 50 -50.61 48.33 91.18
CA GLY A 50 -49.95 48.42 89.87
C GLY A 50 -50.80 47.87 88.73
N THR A 51 -50.20 47.05 87.87
CA THR A 51 -50.83 46.53 86.64
C THR A 51 -52.01 45.62 86.95
N LEU A 52 -51.84 44.65 87.86
CA LEU A 52 -52.89 43.68 88.24
C LEU A 52 -54.13 44.33 88.89
N ALA A 53 -54.02 45.55 89.39
CA ALA A 53 -55.16 46.31 89.90
C ALA A 53 -56.08 46.83 88.79
N LYS A 54 -55.57 46.92 87.56
CA LYS A 54 -56.24 47.54 86.41
C LYS A 54 -56.58 46.51 85.33
N GLN A 55 -55.71 45.55 85.08
CA GLN A 55 -55.81 44.57 84.00
C GLN A 55 -54.84 43.39 84.23
N ASP A 56 -54.93 42.37 83.37
CA ASP A 56 -53.94 41.29 83.33
C ASP A 56 -52.52 41.85 83.11
N ALA A 57 -51.53 41.29 83.80
CA ALA A 57 -50.13 41.65 83.59
C ALA A 57 -49.54 40.82 82.45
N GLU A 58 -48.77 41.45 81.57
CA GLU A 58 -48.12 40.79 80.45
C GLU A 58 -46.60 40.88 80.60
N VAL A 59 -45.91 39.76 80.43
CA VAL A 59 -44.45 39.66 80.54
C VAL A 59 -43.93 38.89 79.34
N TYR A 60 -42.84 39.38 78.75
CA TYR A 60 -42.15 38.74 77.63
C TYR A 60 -40.78 38.28 78.11
N ILE A 61 -40.47 37.00 77.92
CA ILE A 61 -39.18 36.40 78.30
C ILE A 61 -38.65 35.53 77.17
N ALA A 62 -37.34 35.51 76.99
CA ALA A 62 -36.69 34.60 76.06
C ALA A 62 -36.81 33.15 76.54
N GLU A 63 -36.91 32.18 75.63
CA GLU A 63 -36.97 30.77 76.01
C GLU A 63 -35.73 30.28 76.77
N ASN A 64 -34.56 30.83 76.43
CA ASN A 64 -33.30 30.54 77.10
C ASN A 64 -33.13 31.29 78.45
N THR A 65 -34.20 31.89 78.98
CA THR A 65 -34.17 32.54 80.29
C THR A 65 -33.80 31.54 81.37
N ALA A 66 -32.70 31.80 82.08
CA ALA A 66 -32.18 30.89 83.09
C ALA A 66 -33.20 30.62 84.22
N VAL A 67 -33.21 29.38 84.70
CA VAL A 67 -34.01 28.96 85.86
C VAL A 67 -33.69 29.85 87.08
N ASN A 68 -34.72 30.19 87.84
CA ASN A 68 -34.75 31.13 88.98
C ASN A 68 -34.71 32.63 88.62
N THR A 69 -34.75 32.99 87.34
CA THR A 69 -34.86 34.41 86.94
C THR A 69 -36.22 34.98 87.38
N LEU A 70 -36.20 36.12 88.07
CA LEU A 70 -37.40 36.88 88.44
C LEU A 70 -38.04 37.51 87.19
N ILE A 71 -39.30 37.17 86.91
CA ILE A 71 -40.02 37.68 85.73
C ILE A 71 -41.14 38.65 86.08
N TYR A 72 -41.72 38.55 87.27
CA TYR A 72 -42.78 39.45 87.71
C TYR A 72 -42.83 39.54 89.23
N LYS A 73 -43.12 40.72 89.77
CA LYS A 73 -43.31 40.95 91.20
C LYS A 73 -44.77 41.31 91.48
N VAL A 74 -45.48 40.42 92.16
CA VAL A 74 -46.87 40.66 92.58
C VAL A 74 -46.86 41.69 93.70
N ALA A 75 -47.56 42.81 93.46
CA ALA A 75 -47.79 43.83 94.46
C ALA A 75 -49.27 43.78 94.87
N ALA A 76 -49.53 43.53 96.15
CA ALA A 76 -50.85 43.54 96.75
C ALA A 76 -50.78 44.17 98.15
N LYS A 77 -51.91 44.66 98.62
CA LYS A 77 -52.07 45.12 100.01
C LYS A 77 -53.43 44.68 100.53
N ASP A 78 -53.50 44.45 101.83
CA ASP A 78 -54.76 44.32 102.51
C ASP A 78 -55.25 45.69 103.01
N PRO A 79 -56.55 46.03 102.87
CA PRO A 79 -57.13 47.16 103.58
C PRO A 79 -56.99 47.04 105.11
N ASP A 80 -57.05 45.83 105.66
CA ASP A 80 -56.92 45.54 107.08
C ASP A 80 -55.49 45.79 107.62
N LYS A 81 -55.41 46.44 108.78
CA LYS A 81 -54.12 46.86 109.33
C LYS A 81 -53.29 45.68 109.85
N ASN A 82 -52.07 45.55 109.30
CA ASN A 82 -51.07 44.52 109.65
C ASN A 82 -51.43 43.09 109.22
N ASP A 83 -52.27 42.91 108.20
CA ASP A 83 -52.51 41.57 107.67
C ASP A 83 -51.28 40.98 106.95
N VAL A 84 -51.17 39.65 106.99
CA VAL A 84 -50.08 38.88 106.39
C VAL A 84 -50.61 38.18 105.14
N LEU A 85 -50.10 38.61 103.99
CA LEU A 85 -50.51 38.08 102.69
C LEU A 85 -49.79 36.78 102.34
N LYS A 86 -50.57 35.78 101.91
CA LYS A 86 -50.08 34.52 101.37
C LYS A 86 -50.25 34.50 99.85
N TYR A 87 -49.15 34.25 99.15
CA TYR A 87 -49.12 34.18 97.68
C TYR A 87 -49.16 32.73 97.21
N SER A 88 -49.93 32.45 96.17
CA SER A 88 -49.93 31.15 95.49
C SER A 88 -50.13 31.33 93.99
N LEU A 89 -49.55 30.42 93.22
CA LEU A 89 -49.56 30.42 91.76
C LEU A 89 -50.18 29.11 91.27
N SER A 90 -51.00 29.20 90.23
CA SER A 90 -51.57 28.04 89.55
C SER A 90 -51.58 28.25 88.03
N GLY A 91 -51.49 27.17 87.27
CA GLY A 91 -51.48 27.19 85.80
C GLY A 91 -50.46 26.22 85.20
N THR A 92 -49.21 26.30 85.63
CA THR A 92 -48.11 25.39 85.24
C THR A 92 -47.09 25.26 86.38
N THR A 93 -46.22 24.26 86.31
CA THR A 93 -45.03 24.10 87.16
C THR A 93 -43.79 24.80 86.60
N ASP A 94 -43.83 25.35 85.39
CA ASP A 94 -42.67 26.02 84.76
C ASP A 94 -42.36 27.38 85.39
N PHE A 95 -43.26 27.89 86.24
CA PHE A 95 -43.06 29.08 87.04
C PHE A 95 -43.41 28.80 88.49
N GLN A 96 -42.74 29.50 89.39
CA GLN A 96 -42.96 29.41 90.83
C GLN A 96 -43.14 30.80 91.43
N ILE A 97 -43.85 30.88 92.56
CA ILE A 97 -44.00 32.12 93.34
C ILE A 97 -43.43 31.92 94.74
N ASP A 98 -42.62 32.87 95.21
CA ASP A 98 -42.10 32.85 96.57
C ASP A 98 -43.07 33.50 97.58
N ALA A 99 -42.76 33.38 98.88
CA ALA A 99 -43.56 33.96 99.96
C ALA A 99 -43.64 35.50 99.92
N THR A 100 -42.81 36.16 99.12
CA THR A 100 -42.81 37.61 98.94
C THR A 100 -43.60 38.05 97.70
N GLY A 101 -44.18 37.12 96.94
CA GLY A 101 -44.91 37.41 95.70
C GLY A 101 -44.02 37.56 94.46
N SER A 102 -42.76 37.10 94.50
CA SER A 102 -41.88 37.07 93.33
C SER A 102 -42.17 35.85 92.46
N ILE A 103 -42.53 36.06 91.20
CA ILE A 103 -42.71 34.98 90.21
C ILE A 103 -41.39 34.79 89.45
N SER A 104 -40.86 33.58 89.43
CA SER A 104 -39.62 33.22 88.73
C SER A 104 -39.78 31.96 87.87
N VAL A 105 -38.88 31.79 86.90
CA VAL A 105 -38.78 30.59 86.06
C VAL A 105 -38.35 29.40 86.93
N ALA A 106 -39.04 28.27 86.80
CA ALA A 106 -38.76 27.06 87.58
C ALA A 106 -38.17 25.92 86.73
N ASN A 107 -38.54 25.83 85.44
CA ASN A 107 -38.02 24.85 84.48
C ASN A 107 -37.45 25.56 83.25
N THR A 108 -36.67 24.85 82.45
CA THR A 108 -36.25 25.31 81.12
C THR A 108 -37.45 25.50 80.21
N LEU A 109 -37.42 26.54 79.38
CA LEU A 109 -38.47 26.88 78.43
C LEU A 109 -37.94 26.62 77.02
N ASP A 110 -38.85 26.36 76.08
CA ASP A 110 -38.57 26.00 74.69
C ASP A 110 -39.74 26.52 73.85
N TYR A 111 -39.46 27.42 72.91
CA TYR A 111 -40.42 28.12 72.06
C TYR A 111 -40.91 27.24 70.90
N GLU A 112 -40.06 26.35 70.41
CA GLU A 112 -40.33 25.40 69.33
C GLU A 112 -41.33 24.33 69.77
N ASN A 113 -41.41 24.06 71.08
CA ASN A 113 -42.46 23.27 71.68
C ASN A 113 -43.87 23.92 71.55
N ALA A 114 -44.90 23.11 71.81
CA ALA A 114 -46.29 23.51 71.59
C ALA A 114 -46.78 24.69 72.46
N THR A 115 -46.09 25.02 73.57
CA THR A 115 -46.57 26.01 74.55
C THR A 115 -45.73 27.30 74.51
N LYS A 116 -46.20 28.30 73.76
CA LYS A 116 -45.51 29.58 73.55
C LYS A 116 -45.97 30.70 74.49
N SER A 117 -46.99 30.43 75.28
CA SER A 117 -47.54 31.39 76.24
C SER A 117 -48.22 30.69 77.41
N TYR A 118 -48.14 31.31 78.58
CA TYR A 118 -48.72 30.80 79.82
C TYR A 118 -49.66 31.82 80.43
N SER A 119 -50.77 31.35 81.01
CA SER A 119 -51.70 32.18 81.77
C SER A 119 -51.66 31.76 83.23
N LEU A 120 -50.86 32.47 84.03
CA LEU A 120 -50.64 32.17 85.43
C LEU A 120 -51.70 32.85 86.30
N SER A 121 -52.49 32.06 87.02
CA SER A 121 -53.45 32.58 87.99
C SER A 121 -52.76 32.76 89.34
N VAL A 122 -52.57 34.02 89.73
CA VAL A 122 -52.00 34.44 91.00
C VAL A 122 -53.14 34.65 91.98
N LYS A 123 -53.10 33.95 93.12
CA LYS A 123 -54.02 34.16 94.25
C LYS A 123 -53.25 34.77 95.42
N VAL A 124 -53.76 35.89 95.93
CA VAL A 124 -53.29 36.54 97.17
C VAL A 124 -54.39 36.41 98.20
N GLU A 125 -54.09 35.76 99.31
CA GLU A 125 -55.03 35.44 100.39
C GLU A 125 -54.57 36.07 101.70
N ASP A 126 -55.51 36.61 102.47
CA ASP A 126 -55.27 37.15 103.81
C ASP A 126 -55.16 36.04 104.86
N ALA A 127 -54.94 36.40 106.13
CA ALA A 127 -54.85 35.42 107.22
C ALA A 127 -56.20 34.71 107.54
N ASN A 128 -57.33 35.31 107.15
CA ASN A 128 -58.68 34.87 107.47
C ASN A 128 -59.38 34.11 106.31
N GLY A 129 -58.71 33.98 105.17
CA GLY A 129 -59.12 33.22 104.00
C GLY A 129 -59.84 34.02 102.89
N LEU A 130 -59.97 35.35 102.98
CA LEU A 130 -60.43 36.14 101.82
C LEU A 130 -59.27 36.37 100.85
N PHE A 131 -59.59 36.49 99.57
CA PHE A 131 -58.56 36.51 98.53
C PHE A 131 -58.95 37.30 97.30
N VAL A 132 -57.93 37.68 96.53
CA VAL A 132 -58.04 38.22 95.18
C VAL A 132 -57.24 37.37 94.19
N THR A 133 -57.77 37.20 92.99
CA THR A 133 -57.12 36.47 91.89
C THR A 133 -56.82 37.39 90.72
N GLY A 134 -55.64 37.26 90.13
CA GLY A 134 -55.20 38.04 88.98
C GLY A 134 -54.43 37.17 87.99
N ILE A 135 -54.39 37.58 86.73
CA ILE A 135 -53.75 36.80 85.67
C ILE A 135 -52.45 37.49 85.24
N VAL A 136 -51.37 36.71 85.22
CA VAL A 136 -50.09 37.09 84.61
C VAL A 136 -49.91 36.24 83.36
N LYS A 137 -49.97 36.88 82.18
CA LYS A 137 -49.70 36.26 80.89
C LYS A 137 -48.21 36.36 80.60
N VAL A 138 -47.56 35.22 80.46
CA VAL A 138 -46.15 35.13 80.10
C VAL A 138 -46.06 34.70 78.64
N PHE A 139 -45.45 35.51 77.80
CA PHE A 139 -45.19 35.22 76.40
C PHE A 139 -43.72 34.84 76.24
N ILE A 140 -43.46 33.69 75.65
CA ILE A 140 -42.11 33.26 75.33
C ILE A 140 -41.71 33.89 74.00
N THR A 141 -40.52 34.48 73.93
CA THR A 141 -39.94 35.00 72.69
C THR A 141 -38.88 34.02 72.19
N ASN A 142 -38.95 33.72 70.88
CA ASN A 142 -38.01 32.83 70.20
C ASN A 142 -36.58 33.36 70.27
N VAL A 143 -35.63 32.46 70.48
CA VAL A 143 -34.20 32.66 70.35
C VAL A 143 -33.68 31.63 69.34
N ASN A 144 -32.84 32.07 68.39
CA ASN A 144 -32.17 31.16 67.48
C ASN A 144 -31.21 30.21 68.23
N ASP A 145 -31.71 29.06 68.64
CA ASP A 145 -30.98 28.03 69.38
C ASP A 145 -30.93 26.68 68.65
N ASN A 146 -31.72 26.49 67.59
CA ASN A 146 -31.63 25.36 66.67
C ASN A 146 -30.69 25.67 65.50
N SER A 147 -30.24 24.62 64.79
CA SER A 147 -29.51 24.78 63.53
C SER A 147 -30.40 24.30 62.39
N PRO A 148 -30.23 24.80 61.15
CA PRO A 148 -30.98 24.29 60.02
C PRO A 148 -30.76 22.79 59.84
N VAL A 149 -31.80 22.09 59.38
CA VAL A 149 -31.71 20.71 58.88
C VAL A 149 -31.71 20.76 57.36
N LEU A 150 -30.62 20.32 56.74
CA LEU A 150 -30.44 20.35 55.29
C LEU A 150 -30.75 18.97 54.68
N SER A 151 -31.57 18.95 53.64
CA SER A 151 -31.89 17.75 52.85
C SER A 151 -31.64 18.04 51.36
N CYS A 152 -30.82 17.22 50.72
CA CYS A 152 -30.46 17.37 49.31
C CYS A 152 -30.80 16.10 48.52
N THR A 153 -31.34 16.27 47.32
CA THR A 153 -31.45 15.20 46.32
C THR A 153 -30.44 15.48 45.21
N PHE A 154 -29.34 14.74 45.23
CA PHE A 154 -28.29 14.83 44.22
C PHE A 154 -28.60 13.94 43.02
N LYS A 155 -28.22 14.37 41.82
CA LYS A 155 -28.47 13.66 40.57
C LYS A 155 -27.19 13.02 40.05
N ASN A 156 -27.18 11.69 40.01
CA ASN A 156 -26.15 10.91 39.35
C ASN A 156 -26.50 10.80 37.87
N ARG A 157 -25.63 11.30 36.99
CA ARG A 157 -25.84 11.33 35.54
C ARG A 157 -24.69 10.64 34.85
N THR A 158 -24.95 9.46 34.30
CA THR A 158 -23.92 8.69 33.57
C THR A 158 -24.49 8.09 32.30
N ASN A 159 -23.76 8.21 31.18
CA ASN A 159 -24.20 7.78 29.85
C ASN A 159 -25.62 8.26 29.51
N GLY A 160 -25.96 9.49 29.90
CA GLY A 160 -27.30 10.07 29.68
C GLY A 160 -28.43 9.46 30.52
N GLN A 161 -28.13 8.57 31.47
CA GLN A 161 -29.10 8.06 32.46
C GLN A 161 -29.01 8.86 33.76
N GLU A 162 -30.16 9.13 34.37
CA GLU A 162 -30.27 9.89 35.61
C GLU A 162 -30.83 9.03 36.75
N THR A 163 -30.19 9.07 37.92
CA THR A 163 -30.69 8.49 39.17
C THR A 163 -30.48 9.45 40.33
N ASP A 164 -31.35 9.41 41.32
CA ASP A 164 -31.32 10.32 42.47
C ASP A 164 -30.62 9.68 43.69
N VAL A 165 -29.85 10.48 44.42
CA VAL A 165 -29.17 10.15 45.68
C VAL A 165 -29.63 11.16 46.73
N GLY A 166 -30.47 10.72 47.66
CA GLY A 166 -30.95 11.54 48.76
C GLY A 166 -30.00 11.51 49.95
N GLU A 167 -29.65 12.67 50.49
CA GLU A 167 -28.81 12.83 51.67
C GLU A 167 -29.37 13.92 52.59
N THR A 168 -29.12 13.78 53.89
CA THR A 168 -29.53 14.76 54.90
C THR A 168 -28.36 15.05 55.84
N SER A 169 -28.28 16.27 56.36
CA SER A 169 -27.21 16.72 57.26
C SER A 169 -27.04 15.82 58.49
N ASP A 170 -28.15 15.31 59.02
CA ASP A 170 -28.18 14.55 60.28
C ASP A 170 -27.50 13.18 60.17
N LEU A 171 -27.26 12.70 58.95
CA LEU A 171 -26.59 11.42 58.69
C LEU A 171 -25.06 11.51 58.83
N GLY A 172 -24.48 12.72 58.66
CA GLY A 172 -23.02 12.91 58.66
C GLY A 172 -22.29 12.14 57.55
N THR A 173 -23.00 11.79 56.46
CA THR A 173 -22.51 11.03 55.31
C THR A 173 -22.00 11.94 54.21
N THR A 174 -21.10 11.43 53.38
CA THR A 174 -20.65 12.12 52.16
C THR A 174 -21.51 11.67 50.98
N ALA A 175 -22.15 12.63 50.32
CA ALA A 175 -22.86 12.39 49.07
C ALA A 175 -21.86 12.03 47.96
N ILE A 176 -21.98 10.83 47.38
CA ILE A 176 -21.12 10.39 46.27
C ILE A 176 -21.98 10.30 45.01
N ILE A 177 -21.70 11.16 44.03
CA ILE A 177 -22.36 11.13 42.72
C ILE A 177 -21.35 11.00 41.59
N SER A 178 -21.83 10.49 40.46
CA SER A 178 -21.07 10.47 39.21
C SER A 178 -21.78 11.37 38.19
N LEU A 179 -21.01 12.13 37.42
CA LEU A 179 -21.51 13.05 36.41
C LEU A 179 -20.71 12.83 35.13
N ASP A 180 -21.38 12.64 34.00
CA ASP A 180 -20.74 12.75 32.70
C ASP A 180 -20.04 14.12 32.61
N GLU A 181 -18.87 14.15 31.97
CA GLU A 181 -18.33 15.43 31.51
C GLU A 181 -19.22 16.05 30.43
N GLU A 182 -18.94 17.28 30.02
CA GLU A 182 -19.70 17.98 28.97
C GLU A 182 -21.19 18.24 29.26
N LEU A 183 -21.62 18.06 30.52
CA LEU A 183 -22.95 18.48 30.93
C LEU A 183 -23.18 19.96 30.62
N ALA A 184 -24.33 20.26 30.02
CA ALA A 184 -24.70 21.61 29.64
C ALA A 184 -24.71 22.54 30.87
N VAL A 185 -24.15 23.74 30.71
CA VAL A 185 -24.23 24.80 31.73
C VAL A 185 -25.69 25.10 32.06
N GLY A 186 -26.00 25.24 33.34
CA GLY A 186 -27.36 25.38 33.87
C GLY A 186 -28.04 24.04 34.21
N THR A 187 -27.40 22.91 33.94
CA THR A 187 -27.89 21.60 34.37
C THR A 187 -27.99 21.52 35.89
N VAL A 188 -29.17 21.22 36.42
CA VAL A 188 -29.37 20.97 37.86
C VAL A 188 -28.80 19.61 38.24
N ILE A 189 -27.87 19.60 39.20
CA ILE A 189 -27.22 18.42 39.77
C ILE A 189 -27.61 18.13 41.22
N ALA A 190 -28.23 19.09 41.92
CA ALA A 190 -28.86 18.83 43.20
C ALA A 190 -30.01 19.81 43.45
N ILE A 191 -31.03 19.33 44.16
CA ILE A 191 -32.11 20.16 44.71
C ILE A 191 -32.02 20.02 46.22
N CYS A 192 -31.71 21.13 46.90
CA CYS A 192 -31.57 21.15 48.34
C CYS A 192 -32.66 22.00 48.99
N THR A 193 -33.12 21.54 50.14
CA THR A 193 -34.08 22.24 50.99
C THR A 193 -33.60 22.15 52.42
N ALA A 194 -33.55 23.29 53.09
CA ALA A 194 -33.27 23.39 54.50
C ALA A 194 -34.50 23.90 55.25
N THR A 195 -34.67 23.41 56.48
CA THR A 195 -35.71 23.87 57.40
C THR A 195 -35.09 24.17 58.74
N ASP A 196 -35.45 25.31 59.31
CA ASP A 196 -35.01 25.73 60.64
C ASP A 196 -36.22 25.73 61.59
N ALA A 197 -36.05 25.16 62.79
CA ALA A 197 -37.11 25.06 63.78
C ALA A 197 -37.49 26.44 64.35
N ASP A 198 -36.52 27.34 64.46
CA ASP A 198 -36.69 28.69 65.02
C ASP A 198 -37.57 29.55 64.09
N GLN A 199 -37.56 29.29 62.78
CA GLN A 199 -38.27 30.07 61.76
C GLN A 199 -37.93 31.58 61.82
N MET A 200 -36.74 31.92 62.36
CA MET A 200 -36.24 33.27 62.53
C MET A 200 -35.27 33.65 61.40
N GLY A 201 -35.81 33.93 60.22
CA GLY A 201 -35.05 34.49 59.08
C GLY A 201 -35.03 33.61 57.83
N ASP A 202 -34.40 34.15 56.79
CA ASP A 202 -34.21 33.45 55.50
C ASP A 202 -32.98 32.54 55.57
N ILE A 203 -33.13 31.28 55.13
CA ILE A 203 -31.99 30.35 55.01
C ILE A 203 -31.24 30.66 53.73
N ILE A 204 -29.92 30.83 53.85
CA ILE A 204 -29.03 31.07 52.71
C ILE A 204 -28.21 29.81 52.40
N TYR A 205 -28.09 29.50 51.12
CA TYR A 205 -27.30 28.37 50.64
C TYR A 205 -25.97 28.82 50.03
N GLN A 206 -24.91 28.04 50.26
CA GLN A 206 -23.61 28.26 49.64
C GLN A 206 -22.84 26.95 49.42
N LEU A 207 -21.76 27.03 48.63
CA LEU A 207 -20.81 25.93 48.47
C LEU A 207 -19.53 26.26 49.23
N ASP A 208 -19.05 25.33 50.07
CA ASP A 208 -17.78 25.47 50.79
C ASP A 208 -16.83 24.27 50.56
N PRO A 209 -15.62 24.47 50.03
CA PRO A 209 -15.18 25.69 49.35
C PRO A 209 -16.01 25.93 48.08
N ALA A 210 -15.97 27.18 47.61
CA ALA A 210 -16.51 27.52 46.30
C ALA A 210 -15.91 26.62 45.20
N ASN A 211 -16.75 26.20 44.25
CA ASN A 211 -16.35 25.33 43.16
C ASN A 211 -16.29 26.10 41.82
N ASN A 212 -15.35 25.75 40.95
CA ASN A 212 -15.20 26.40 39.64
C ASN A 212 -16.22 25.91 38.59
N TYR A 213 -16.81 24.73 38.80
CA TYR A 213 -17.70 24.06 37.86
C TYR A 213 -19.14 24.00 38.33
N PHE A 214 -19.39 24.15 39.63
CA PHE A 214 -20.71 24.13 40.23
C PHE A 214 -21.03 25.45 40.92
N ALA A 215 -22.28 25.87 40.83
CA ALA A 215 -22.81 27.00 41.57
C ALA A 215 -24.11 26.58 42.27
N ILE A 216 -24.41 27.23 43.39
CA ILE A 216 -25.68 27.06 44.08
C ILE A 216 -26.44 28.37 44.05
N ASP A 217 -27.74 28.27 43.81
CA ASP A 217 -28.64 29.40 43.97
C ASP A 217 -28.86 29.68 45.46
N ARG A 218 -28.51 30.89 45.89
CA ARG A 218 -28.43 31.28 47.31
C ARG A 218 -29.77 31.21 48.03
N ASP A 219 -30.88 31.34 47.32
CA ASP A 219 -32.22 31.45 47.89
C ASP A 219 -33.01 30.14 47.73
N THR A 220 -32.75 29.39 46.65
CA THR A 220 -33.51 28.16 46.30
C THR A 220 -32.77 26.86 46.61
N GLY A 221 -31.46 26.90 46.86
CA GLY A 221 -30.67 25.70 47.17
C GLY A 221 -30.41 24.78 45.96
N ASN A 222 -30.75 25.20 44.75
CA ASN A 222 -30.48 24.42 43.54
C ASN A 222 -29.00 24.50 43.17
N VAL A 223 -28.35 23.35 43.06
CA VAL A 223 -26.95 23.26 42.59
C VAL A 223 -26.96 22.96 41.09
N VAL A 224 -26.25 23.78 40.33
CA VAL A 224 -26.17 23.71 38.87
C VAL A 224 -24.73 23.64 38.38
N VAL A 225 -24.56 23.09 37.18
CA VAL A 225 -23.32 23.23 36.41
C VAL A 225 -23.15 24.69 36.00
N PHE A 226 -22.11 25.34 36.49
CA PHE A 226 -21.76 26.73 36.21
C PHE A 226 -20.78 26.87 35.04
N SER A 227 -19.84 25.93 34.91
CA SER A 227 -18.85 25.91 33.84
C SER A 227 -18.75 24.51 33.23
N ARG A 228 -18.45 24.46 31.92
CA ARG A 228 -18.19 23.21 31.19
C ARG A 228 -17.06 22.44 31.90
N MET A 229 -17.31 21.16 32.16
CA MET A 229 -16.31 20.22 32.64
C MET A 229 -15.80 19.45 31.44
N ASN A 230 -14.50 19.55 31.17
CA ASN A 230 -13.84 18.83 30.10
C ASN A 230 -12.62 18.12 30.69
N ARG A 231 -12.67 16.80 30.72
CA ARG A 231 -11.73 15.91 31.36
C ARG A 231 -10.45 15.74 30.56
N ASP A 232 -10.51 15.93 29.24
CA ASP A 232 -9.36 15.86 28.34
C ASP A 232 -8.47 17.10 28.42
N GLN A 233 -8.95 18.16 29.07
CA GLN A 233 -8.17 19.34 29.32
C GLN A 233 -7.02 19.06 30.31
N ASN A 234 -5.82 19.46 29.91
CA ASN A 234 -4.63 19.36 30.77
C ASN A 234 -4.86 20.00 32.15
N GLY A 235 -4.66 19.21 33.20
CA GLY A 235 -4.78 19.64 34.59
C GLY A 235 -6.19 19.50 35.19
N PHE A 236 -7.18 19.02 34.43
CA PHE A 236 -8.51 18.72 34.96
C PHE A 236 -8.46 17.69 36.09
N GLN A 237 -9.21 17.93 37.15
CA GLN A 237 -9.33 17.00 38.28
C GLN A 237 -10.63 16.19 38.11
N PRO A 238 -10.55 14.86 37.93
CA PRO A 238 -11.75 14.03 37.70
C PRO A 238 -12.62 13.88 38.94
N ILE A 239 -12.15 14.34 40.10
CA ILE A 239 -12.90 14.31 41.35
C ILE A 239 -13.02 15.75 41.83
N GLN A 240 -14.26 16.25 41.95
CA GLN A 240 -14.52 17.54 42.60
C GLN A 240 -15.13 17.28 43.98
N THR A 241 -14.62 18.00 44.97
CA THR A 241 -15.07 17.93 46.37
C THR A 241 -15.47 19.31 46.85
N PHE A 242 -16.67 19.42 47.43
CA PHE A 242 -17.23 20.62 48.05
C PHE A 242 -18.33 20.18 49.02
N SER A 243 -18.75 21.05 49.93
CA SER A 243 -19.94 20.85 50.75
C SER A 243 -21.06 21.77 50.29
N VAL A 244 -22.31 21.28 50.33
CA VAL A 244 -23.48 22.16 50.26
C VAL A 244 -23.81 22.59 51.68
N GLU A 245 -23.77 23.89 51.93
CA GLU A 245 -23.97 24.48 53.24
C GLU A 245 -25.25 25.32 53.26
N ALA A 246 -26.02 25.21 54.34
CA ALA A 246 -27.18 26.04 54.62
C ALA A 246 -27.00 26.73 55.97
N CYS A 247 -27.10 28.06 55.97
CA CYS A 247 -26.90 28.89 57.15
C CYS A 247 -28.14 29.74 57.46
N ASP A 248 -28.38 29.97 58.75
CA ASP A 248 -29.33 30.95 59.24
C ASP A 248 -28.72 32.37 59.40
N GLU A 249 -29.54 33.36 59.78
CA GLU A 249 -29.14 34.78 59.92
C GLU A 249 -27.99 35.02 60.93
N ASN A 250 -27.71 34.07 61.83
CA ASN A 250 -26.66 34.18 62.86
C ASN A 250 -25.46 33.24 62.61
N LEU A 251 -25.34 32.69 61.40
CA LEU A 251 -24.22 31.84 60.97
C LEU A 251 -24.14 30.47 61.66
N LYS A 252 -25.26 29.93 62.18
CA LYS A 252 -25.28 28.49 62.39
C LYS A 252 -25.51 27.85 61.04
N CYS A 253 -24.53 27.06 60.66
CA CYS A 253 -24.49 26.42 59.37
C CYS A 253 -24.43 24.92 59.54
N VAL A 254 -25.08 24.23 58.62
CA VAL A 254 -24.98 22.79 58.46
C VAL A 254 -24.55 22.49 57.04
N ASP A 255 -23.77 21.42 56.86
CA ASP A 255 -23.24 21.06 55.56
C ASP A 255 -23.43 19.58 55.24
N ILE A 256 -23.55 19.29 53.94
CA ILE A 256 -23.46 17.94 53.39
C ILE A 256 -22.22 17.90 52.49
N PRO A 257 -21.16 17.14 52.86
CA PRO A 257 -20.00 16.99 52.02
C PRO A 257 -20.34 16.19 50.76
N VAL A 258 -19.90 16.69 49.61
CA VAL A 258 -20.16 16.13 48.28
C VAL A 258 -18.85 15.75 47.62
N ARG A 259 -18.81 14.52 47.10
CA ARG A 259 -17.76 14.03 46.22
C ARG A 259 -18.38 13.67 44.88
N THR A 260 -18.00 14.41 43.85
CA THR A 260 -18.45 14.15 42.48
C THR A 260 -17.33 13.48 41.68
N ASN A 261 -17.63 12.36 41.03
CA ASN A 261 -16.74 11.70 40.08
C ASN A 261 -17.15 12.08 38.66
N ILE A 262 -16.28 12.75 37.93
CA ILE A 262 -16.50 13.14 36.54
C ILE A 262 -16.13 11.95 35.65
N ILE A 263 -17.12 11.40 34.98
CA ILE A 263 -17.02 10.21 34.14
C ILE A 263 -16.63 10.63 32.72
N PRO A 264 -15.66 9.93 32.09
CA PRO A 264 -15.31 10.19 30.71
C PRO A 264 -16.52 9.97 29.80
N ILE A 265 -16.66 10.84 28.82
CA ILE A 265 -17.42 10.53 27.62
C ILE A 265 -16.47 10.53 26.44
N ASN A 266 -16.82 9.79 25.40
CA ASN A 266 -16.13 9.90 24.13
C ASN A 266 -16.70 11.11 23.39
N ASP A 267 -16.02 12.25 23.47
CA ASP A 267 -16.36 13.49 22.74
C ASP A 267 -15.26 13.95 21.76
N ASN A 268 -14.09 13.32 21.78
CA ASN A 268 -13.04 13.57 20.78
C ASN A 268 -13.06 12.49 19.70
N ALA A 269 -13.03 12.92 18.45
CA ALA A 269 -12.91 12.00 17.32
C ALA A 269 -11.44 11.58 17.11
N PRO A 270 -11.19 10.35 16.63
CA PRO A 270 -9.85 9.92 16.30
C PRO A 270 -9.26 10.79 15.18
N PHE A 271 -7.95 10.99 15.21
CA PHE A 271 -7.24 11.80 14.22
C PHE A 271 -5.98 11.09 13.71
N CYS A 272 -5.84 10.98 12.39
CA CYS A 272 -4.70 10.35 11.74
C CYS A 272 -3.75 11.40 11.15
N ASN A 273 -2.47 11.35 11.54
CA ASN A 273 -1.44 12.26 11.05
C ASN A 273 -0.16 11.51 10.62
N PRO A 274 0.11 11.39 9.31
CA PRO A 274 -0.63 11.97 8.19
C PRO A 274 -1.97 11.24 7.91
N SER A 275 -2.89 11.91 7.22
CA SER A 275 -4.14 11.28 6.72
C SER A 275 -3.96 10.54 5.38
N VAL A 276 -2.80 10.72 4.72
CA VAL A 276 -2.44 10.08 3.45
C VAL A 276 -1.05 9.46 3.55
N TYR A 277 -0.96 8.17 3.27
CA TYR A 277 0.26 7.37 3.23
C TYR A 277 0.57 7.02 1.78
N ARG A 278 1.83 7.18 1.38
CA ARG A 278 2.29 6.88 0.02
C ARG A 278 3.43 5.87 0.08
N ALA A 279 3.32 4.81 -0.70
CA ALA A 279 4.36 3.80 -0.85
C ALA A 279 4.60 3.54 -2.33
N THR A 280 5.85 3.21 -2.66
CA THR A 280 6.26 2.81 -4.01
C THR A 280 6.97 1.47 -3.89
N ILE A 281 6.47 0.43 -4.56
CA ILE A 281 6.94 -0.94 -4.39
C ILE A 281 7.20 -1.56 -5.76
N PRO A 282 8.38 -2.12 -6.02
CA PRO A 282 8.63 -2.87 -7.24
C PRO A 282 7.97 -4.25 -7.20
N GLU A 283 7.61 -4.78 -8.35
CA GLU A 283 7.28 -6.20 -8.48
C GLU A 283 8.56 -7.09 -8.39
N PRO A 284 8.44 -8.41 -8.16
CA PRO A 284 7.24 -9.09 -7.66
C PRO A 284 6.94 -8.67 -6.23
N LEU A 285 5.66 -8.53 -5.90
CA LEU A 285 5.26 -8.14 -4.55
C LEU A 285 5.54 -9.29 -3.58
N LEU A 286 6.47 -9.09 -2.65
CA LEU A 286 6.76 -10.08 -1.62
C LEU A 286 5.68 -10.03 -0.54
N HIS A 287 5.04 -11.18 -0.29
CA HIS A 287 4.06 -11.35 0.79
C HIS A 287 4.61 -10.85 2.14
N ASP A 288 3.74 -10.29 2.97
CA ASP A 288 4.04 -9.68 4.28
C ASP A 288 4.92 -8.42 4.22
N THR A 289 5.23 -7.89 3.03
CA THR A 289 5.93 -6.59 2.92
C THR A 289 5.03 -5.49 3.46
N ILE A 290 5.51 -4.78 4.49
CA ILE A 290 4.79 -3.66 5.10
C ILE A 290 4.77 -2.47 4.13
N VAL A 291 3.57 -2.02 3.81
CA VAL A 291 3.30 -0.90 2.91
C VAL A 291 3.09 0.39 3.69
N ALA A 292 2.33 0.32 4.78
CA ALA A 292 2.04 1.47 5.63
C ALA A 292 1.76 1.03 7.06
N THR A 293 2.18 1.87 8.02
CA THR A 293 1.76 1.77 9.42
C THR A 293 0.99 3.04 9.75
N LEU A 294 -0.31 2.89 9.99
CA LEU A 294 -1.20 3.99 10.28
C LEU A 294 -0.94 4.51 11.69
N ILE A 295 -0.76 5.82 11.79
CA ILE A 295 -0.56 6.56 13.04
C ILE A 295 -1.80 7.43 13.26
N CYS A 296 -2.70 6.94 14.10
CA CYS A 296 -3.88 7.66 14.54
C CYS A 296 -3.87 7.77 16.06
N MET A 297 -4.41 8.86 16.56
CA MET A 297 -4.44 9.21 17.97
C MET A 297 -5.85 9.62 18.35
N ASP A 298 -6.23 9.35 19.58
CA ASP A 298 -7.43 9.89 20.20
C ASP A 298 -7.02 10.80 21.37
N SER A 299 -7.73 11.91 21.54
CA SER A 299 -7.44 12.88 22.60
C SER A 299 -8.27 12.64 23.86
N ASP A 300 -9.23 11.71 23.84
CA ASP A 300 -9.99 11.31 25.02
C ASP A 300 -9.04 10.81 26.14
N VAL A 301 -9.40 11.09 27.38
CA VAL A 301 -8.68 10.63 28.58
C VAL A 301 -9.62 9.76 29.43
N PRO A 302 -9.34 8.46 29.65
CA PRO A 302 -8.24 7.69 29.09
C PRO A 302 -8.41 7.50 27.57
N SER A 303 -7.29 7.37 26.85
CA SER A 303 -7.33 7.20 25.39
C SER A 303 -8.10 5.96 24.99
N ASP A 304 -9.01 6.15 24.05
CA ASP A 304 -9.83 5.08 23.52
C ASP A 304 -9.02 4.09 22.68
N THR A 305 -9.51 2.86 22.63
CA THR A 305 -8.89 1.80 21.83
C THR A 305 -9.34 1.91 20.38
N LEU A 306 -8.49 2.48 19.55
CA LEU A 306 -8.75 2.65 18.13
C LEU A 306 -8.87 1.30 17.41
N LYS A 307 -9.90 1.18 16.57
CA LYS A 307 -10.17 0.04 15.70
C LYS A 307 -10.09 0.46 14.25
N TYR A 308 -9.38 -0.32 13.44
CA TYR A 308 -9.12 -0.02 12.04
C TYR A 308 -9.91 -0.97 11.15
N VAL A 309 -10.81 -0.44 10.32
CA VAL A 309 -11.68 -1.22 9.45
C VAL A 309 -11.50 -0.78 7.99
N PRO A 310 -11.29 -1.71 7.05
CA PRO A 310 -11.24 -1.38 5.64
C PRO A 310 -12.57 -0.80 5.15
N GLU A 311 -12.54 0.39 4.55
CA GLU A 311 -13.72 1.05 3.99
C GLU A 311 -13.81 0.83 2.48
N SER A 312 -12.67 0.94 1.77
CA SER A 312 -12.60 0.76 0.32
C SER A 312 -11.19 0.42 -0.18
N GLY A 313 -11.12 -0.11 -1.41
CA GLY A 313 -9.87 -0.47 -2.08
C GLY A 313 -9.65 -1.98 -2.20
N PRO A 314 -8.55 -2.41 -2.83
CA PRO A 314 -8.20 -3.83 -3.00
C PRO A 314 -7.61 -4.42 -1.72
N LEU A 315 -8.29 -4.24 -0.58
CA LEU A 315 -7.81 -4.62 0.74
C LEU A 315 -8.71 -5.64 1.43
N GLY A 316 -8.13 -6.77 1.86
CA GLY A 316 -8.82 -7.87 2.53
C GLY A 316 -8.21 -9.24 2.23
N PRO A 317 -8.69 -10.33 2.88
CA PRO A 317 -8.14 -11.66 2.71
C PRO A 317 -8.17 -12.12 1.25
N GLY A 318 -7.02 -12.50 0.70
CA GLY A 318 -6.90 -12.92 -0.72
C GLY A 318 -6.93 -11.79 -1.74
N LEU A 319 -6.83 -10.53 -1.30
CA LEU A 319 -6.63 -9.36 -2.17
C LEU A 319 -5.14 -8.97 -2.22
N ILE A 320 -4.83 -7.91 -2.97
CA ILE A 320 -3.44 -7.46 -3.20
C ILE A 320 -2.82 -6.93 -1.90
N PHE A 321 -3.63 -6.30 -1.05
CA PHE A 321 -3.21 -5.80 0.26
C PHE A 321 -4.12 -6.33 1.36
N GLU A 322 -3.60 -6.40 2.57
CA GLU A 322 -4.34 -6.83 3.75
C GLU A 322 -3.83 -6.14 5.02
N GLN A 323 -4.62 -6.16 6.08
CA GLN A 323 -4.17 -5.75 7.42
C GLN A 323 -3.36 -6.87 8.06
N SER A 324 -2.25 -6.53 8.72
CA SER A 324 -1.39 -7.49 9.41
C SER A 324 -2.15 -8.19 10.54
N VAL A 325 -1.95 -9.50 10.68
CA VAL A 325 -2.56 -10.29 11.76
C VAL A 325 -2.03 -9.80 13.11
N GLY A 326 -2.92 -9.35 13.98
CA GLY A 326 -2.57 -8.82 15.31
C GLY A 326 -2.11 -7.36 15.33
N ALA A 327 -2.09 -6.68 14.19
CA ALA A 327 -1.80 -5.25 14.08
C ALA A 327 -2.67 -4.64 12.96
N ASP A 328 -3.92 -4.31 13.29
CA ASP A 328 -4.92 -3.81 12.34
C ASP A 328 -4.58 -2.42 11.76
N ASN A 329 -3.69 -1.67 12.41
CA ASN A 329 -3.14 -0.42 11.90
C ASN A 329 -1.98 -0.61 10.89
N VAL A 330 -1.53 -1.84 10.63
CA VAL A 330 -0.44 -2.13 9.67
C VAL A 330 -1.03 -2.73 8.41
N ILE A 331 -0.68 -2.16 7.26
CA ILE A 331 -1.06 -2.63 5.94
C ILE A 331 0.13 -3.31 5.28
N GLN A 332 -0.08 -4.52 4.76
CA GLN A 332 0.94 -5.33 4.11
C GLN A 332 0.47 -5.87 2.75
N VAL A 333 1.41 -6.36 1.96
CA VAL A 333 1.15 -7.11 0.73
C VAL A 333 0.49 -8.45 1.08
N GLY A 334 -0.68 -8.70 0.49
CA GLY A 334 -1.43 -9.93 0.66
C GLY A 334 -0.84 -11.11 -0.13
N ILE A 335 -1.59 -12.21 -0.19
CA ILE A 335 -1.16 -13.44 -0.88
C ILE A 335 -1.45 -13.43 -2.39
N LYS A 336 -2.13 -12.40 -2.90
CA LYS A 336 -2.50 -12.33 -4.31
C LYS A 336 -1.30 -11.81 -5.10
N ASP A 337 -0.82 -12.65 -6.01
CA ASP A 337 0.20 -12.25 -6.97
C ASP A 337 -0.32 -11.11 -7.86
N LEU A 338 0.52 -10.10 -8.03
CA LEU A 338 0.32 -9.02 -8.99
C LEU A 338 1.49 -9.08 -9.97
N ASP A 339 1.12 -9.17 -11.23
CA ASP A 339 2.00 -9.06 -12.39
C ASP A 339 1.74 -7.66 -12.98
N TYR A 340 2.78 -6.83 -13.10
CA TYR A 340 2.64 -5.47 -13.59
C TYR A 340 2.25 -5.44 -15.07
N GLU A 341 2.69 -6.41 -15.87
CA GLU A 341 2.41 -6.55 -17.29
C GLU A 341 0.97 -7.04 -17.57
N ASP A 342 0.30 -7.64 -16.59
CA ASP A 342 -1.09 -8.10 -16.74
C ASP A 342 -2.09 -6.93 -16.70
N VAL A 343 -2.43 -6.45 -17.90
CA VAL A 343 -3.42 -5.40 -18.16
C VAL A 343 -4.83 -5.75 -17.63
N ALA A 344 -5.14 -7.03 -17.39
CA ALA A 344 -6.42 -7.44 -16.81
C ALA A 344 -6.48 -7.25 -15.29
N VAL A 345 -5.34 -7.12 -14.60
CA VAL A 345 -5.22 -7.08 -13.13
C VAL A 345 -4.69 -5.73 -12.63
N ALA A 346 -3.97 -4.98 -13.47
CA ALA A 346 -3.48 -3.64 -13.15
C ALA A 346 -4.61 -2.60 -13.05
N ALA A 347 -4.71 -1.93 -11.89
CA ALA A 347 -5.55 -0.73 -11.78
C ALA A 347 -5.09 0.34 -12.77
N VAL A 348 -5.97 1.27 -13.15
CA VAL A 348 -5.62 2.39 -14.07
C VAL A 348 -4.36 3.11 -13.56
N GLY A 349 -3.23 2.88 -14.24
CA GLY A 349 -1.94 3.47 -13.90
C GLY A 349 -1.16 2.83 -12.75
N HIS A 350 -1.37 1.53 -12.46
CA HIS A 350 -0.63 0.74 -11.45
C HIS A 350 -0.59 1.39 -10.05
N THR A 351 -1.59 2.23 -9.78
CA THR A 351 -1.74 2.97 -8.54
C THR A 351 -2.96 2.44 -7.81
N TYR A 352 -2.74 1.88 -6.63
CA TYR A 352 -3.79 1.31 -5.78
C TYR A 352 -4.09 2.26 -4.63
N LYS A 353 -5.35 2.68 -4.54
CA LYS A 353 -5.86 3.51 -3.44
C LYS A 353 -6.77 2.68 -2.56
N MET A 354 -6.51 2.70 -1.26
CA MET A 354 -7.34 2.09 -0.23
C MET A 354 -7.61 3.09 0.89
N THR A 355 -8.77 2.97 1.52
CA THR A 355 -9.20 3.85 2.62
C THR A 355 -9.55 2.97 3.82
N ILE A 356 -8.97 3.32 4.97
CA ILE A 356 -9.21 2.66 6.25
C ILE A 356 -9.98 3.63 7.14
N ALA A 357 -11.15 3.20 7.61
CA ALA A 357 -11.91 3.89 8.64
C ALA A 357 -11.32 3.54 10.02
N VAL A 358 -11.12 4.55 10.84
CA VAL A 358 -10.59 4.44 12.20
C VAL A 358 -11.68 4.90 13.14
N SER A 359 -12.09 4.03 14.06
CA SER A 359 -13.12 4.31 15.06
C SER A 359 -12.58 4.13 16.47
N ASP A 360 -13.01 4.98 17.39
CA ASP A 360 -12.65 5.01 18.81
C ASP A 360 -13.48 4.04 19.68
N SER A 361 -14.73 3.79 19.32
CA SER A 361 -15.65 2.94 20.05
C SER A 361 -16.54 2.10 19.13
N THR A 362 -17.40 1.25 19.72
CA THR A 362 -18.34 0.39 18.97
C THR A 362 -19.80 0.80 19.11
N THR A 363 -20.12 1.71 20.02
CA THR A 363 -21.49 2.08 20.40
C THR A 363 -21.84 3.55 20.12
N SER A 364 -20.88 4.47 20.25
CA SER A 364 -21.01 5.89 19.92
C SER A 364 -19.80 6.34 19.11
N ALA A 365 -19.49 5.60 18.05
CA ALA A 365 -18.22 5.74 17.35
C ALA A 365 -18.09 7.09 16.63
N HIS A 366 -17.08 7.86 16.96
CA HIS A 366 -16.57 8.86 16.04
C HIS A 366 -15.56 8.21 15.10
N THR A 367 -15.48 8.73 13.87
CA THR A 367 -14.69 8.10 12.81
C THR A 367 -13.79 9.10 12.12
N ALA A 368 -12.59 8.63 11.77
CA ALA A 368 -11.67 9.27 10.84
C ALA A 368 -11.28 8.31 9.74
N THR A 369 -10.68 8.84 8.68
CA THR A 369 -10.20 8.03 7.56
C THR A 369 -8.73 8.27 7.30
N ALA A 370 -8.02 7.19 7.00
CA ALA A 370 -6.65 7.21 6.50
C ALA A 370 -6.62 6.60 5.09
N THR A 371 -6.02 7.31 4.15
CA THR A 371 -5.86 6.84 2.77
C THR A 371 -4.45 6.29 2.58
N VAL A 372 -4.32 5.08 2.04
CA VAL A 372 -3.04 4.52 1.58
C VAL A 372 -3.04 4.48 0.06
N ILE A 373 -1.99 5.02 -0.54
CA ILE A 373 -1.76 5.05 -1.99
C ILE A 373 -0.47 4.30 -2.27
N VAL A 374 -0.57 3.23 -3.04
CA VAL A 374 0.56 2.38 -3.40
C VAL A 374 0.77 2.48 -4.90
N GLU A 375 1.95 2.93 -5.31
CA GLU A 375 2.38 2.91 -6.71
C GLU A 375 3.27 1.69 -6.91
N ILE A 376 2.89 0.81 -7.84
CA ILE A 376 3.74 -0.31 -8.22
C ILE A 376 4.67 0.14 -9.35
N THR A 377 5.95 -0.19 -9.24
CA THR A 377 6.94 0.12 -10.29
C THR A 377 7.33 -1.14 -11.05
N PRO A 378 7.52 -1.05 -12.38
CA PRO A 378 7.90 -2.20 -13.20
C PRO A 378 9.29 -2.72 -12.87
N VAL A 379 9.50 -4.01 -13.08
CA VAL A 379 10.82 -4.65 -13.07
C VAL A 379 11.03 -5.44 -14.36
N ASN A 380 12.25 -5.42 -14.90
CA ASN A 380 12.64 -6.18 -16.10
C ASN A 380 12.65 -7.70 -15.84
N ASP A 381 11.50 -8.35 -15.90
CA ASP A 381 11.29 -9.74 -15.49
C ASP A 381 11.08 -10.69 -16.68
N PHE A 382 10.70 -10.18 -17.86
CA PHE A 382 10.66 -10.92 -19.13
C PHE A 382 11.99 -10.90 -19.87
N SER A 383 12.16 -11.80 -20.84
CA SER A 383 13.33 -11.83 -21.72
C SER A 383 12.86 -11.77 -23.16
N PRO A 384 13.63 -11.18 -24.09
CA PRO A 384 13.22 -11.09 -25.48
C PRO A 384 12.89 -12.47 -26.05
N LYS A 385 11.86 -12.57 -26.89
CA LYS A 385 11.42 -13.81 -27.51
C LYS A 385 11.35 -13.66 -29.02
N PHE A 386 12.18 -14.43 -29.73
CA PHE A 386 12.14 -14.49 -31.18
C PHE A 386 10.82 -15.11 -31.69
N GLU A 387 10.26 -14.57 -32.78
CA GLU A 387 9.04 -15.10 -33.39
C GLU A 387 9.22 -16.53 -33.95
N LYS A 388 10.46 -16.87 -34.33
CA LYS A 388 10.82 -18.17 -34.90
C LYS A 388 12.16 -18.63 -34.35
N ASP A 389 12.33 -19.92 -34.17
CA ASP A 389 13.63 -20.55 -33.93
C ASP A 389 13.64 -21.96 -34.54
N PRO A 390 14.48 -22.24 -35.56
CA PRO A 390 15.41 -21.34 -36.24
C PRO A 390 14.74 -20.45 -37.31
N TYR A 391 15.38 -19.35 -37.68
CA TYR A 391 15.11 -18.66 -38.93
C TYR A 391 15.86 -19.32 -40.09
N ILE A 392 15.22 -19.43 -41.26
CA ILE A 392 15.81 -20.03 -42.45
C ILE A 392 15.68 -19.04 -43.59
N PHE A 393 16.81 -18.72 -44.22
CA PHE A 393 16.90 -17.86 -45.39
C PHE A 393 17.77 -18.50 -46.46
N ASP A 394 17.58 -18.08 -47.70
CA ASP A 394 18.42 -18.44 -48.83
C ASP A 394 19.10 -17.17 -49.35
N VAL A 395 20.37 -17.27 -49.71
CA VAL A 395 21.12 -16.19 -50.37
C VAL A 395 21.83 -16.76 -51.58
N LEU A 396 21.73 -16.08 -52.72
CA LEU A 396 22.44 -16.51 -53.92
C LEU A 396 23.92 -16.14 -53.77
N GLU A 397 24.83 -16.98 -54.27
CA GLU A 397 26.29 -16.72 -54.27
C GLU A 397 26.70 -15.42 -55.01
N THR A 398 25.76 -14.82 -55.72
CA THR A 398 25.91 -13.65 -56.58
C THR A 398 25.44 -12.37 -55.91
N GLU A 399 24.76 -12.46 -54.77
CA GLU A 399 24.21 -11.28 -54.13
C GLU A 399 25.32 -10.32 -53.69
N ALA A 400 25.18 -9.06 -54.11
CA ALA A 400 26.14 -8.02 -53.82
C ALA A 400 26.08 -7.58 -52.34
N ALA A 401 27.11 -6.88 -51.90
CA ALA A 401 27.11 -6.21 -50.59
C ALA A 401 25.88 -5.28 -50.46
N LYS A 402 25.32 -5.21 -49.24
CA LYS A 402 24.08 -4.54 -48.84
C LYS A 402 22.78 -5.21 -49.30
N HIS A 403 22.85 -6.40 -49.91
CA HIS A 403 21.65 -7.20 -50.14
C HIS A 403 21.01 -7.59 -48.80
N LYS A 404 19.69 -7.38 -48.66
CA LYS A 404 18.90 -7.73 -47.48
C LYS A 404 18.41 -9.17 -47.60
N ILE A 405 18.95 -10.07 -46.77
CA ILE A 405 18.67 -11.50 -46.82
C ILE A 405 17.32 -11.83 -46.16
N GLY A 406 17.06 -11.19 -45.01
CA GLY A 406 15.89 -11.47 -44.21
C GLY A 406 15.89 -10.66 -42.93
N LYS A 407 14.83 -10.79 -42.13
CA LYS A 407 14.67 -10.11 -40.86
C LYS A 407 14.34 -11.11 -39.76
N VAL A 408 15.04 -10.98 -38.64
CA VAL A 408 14.65 -11.61 -37.38
C VAL A 408 13.86 -10.60 -36.54
N THR A 409 12.89 -11.08 -35.79
CA THR A 409 12.06 -10.24 -34.91
C THR A 409 11.97 -10.94 -33.57
N ALA A 410 12.26 -10.20 -32.51
CA ALA A 410 12.00 -10.57 -31.14
C ALA A 410 11.11 -9.52 -30.48
N THR A 411 10.23 -9.96 -29.61
CA THR A 411 9.38 -9.11 -28.76
C THR A 411 9.80 -9.29 -27.31
N ASP A 412 9.72 -8.21 -26.54
CA ASP A 412 9.85 -8.27 -25.09
C ASP A 412 8.52 -7.83 -24.48
N ASP A 413 8.03 -8.56 -23.50
CA ASP A 413 6.68 -8.42 -22.95
C ASP A 413 6.64 -7.52 -21.70
N ASP A 414 7.79 -7.04 -21.17
CA ASP A 414 7.84 -6.08 -20.05
C ASP A 414 7.05 -4.79 -20.34
N PHE A 415 6.54 -4.09 -19.31
CA PHE A 415 5.86 -2.80 -19.44
C PHE A 415 6.67 -1.63 -18.84
N PRO A 416 6.85 -0.52 -19.58
CA PRO A 416 6.51 -0.33 -20.98
C PRO A 416 7.36 -1.24 -21.88
N LEU A 417 6.78 -1.71 -23.00
CA LEU A 417 7.43 -2.60 -23.96
C LEU A 417 8.89 -2.21 -24.21
N ASN A 418 9.79 -3.08 -23.78
CA ASN A 418 11.23 -2.89 -23.92
C ASN A 418 11.65 -2.92 -25.40
N ALA A 419 12.51 -1.98 -25.79
CA ALA A 419 13.03 -1.93 -27.14
C ALA A 419 14.17 -2.95 -27.30
N VAL A 420 13.96 -3.96 -28.14
CA VAL A 420 14.95 -5.01 -28.36
C VAL A 420 16.01 -4.60 -29.38
N THR A 421 17.27 -4.90 -29.08
CA THR A 421 18.41 -4.72 -29.99
C THR A 421 19.04 -6.04 -30.43
N TYR A 422 19.54 -6.10 -31.67
CA TYR A 422 20.01 -7.35 -32.28
C TYR A 422 21.52 -7.36 -32.55
N LYS A 423 22.15 -8.53 -32.41
CA LYS A 423 23.58 -8.73 -32.67
C LYS A 423 23.89 -10.15 -33.14
N ILE A 424 24.74 -10.27 -34.14
CA ILE A 424 25.34 -11.57 -34.51
C ILE A 424 26.48 -11.86 -33.53
N ILE A 425 26.34 -12.93 -32.72
CA ILE A 425 27.32 -13.31 -31.71
C ILE A 425 28.26 -14.43 -32.19
N SER A 426 27.81 -15.28 -33.11
CA SER A 426 28.64 -16.37 -33.65
C SER A 426 28.13 -16.87 -35.01
N GLY A 427 28.89 -17.77 -35.66
CA GLY A 427 28.48 -18.44 -36.92
C GLY A 427 28.97 -17.81 -38.22
N ASP A 428 29.44 -16.56 -38.15
CA ASP A 428 30.18 -15.89 -39.23
C ASP A 428 31.69 -15.96 -38.94
N SER A 429 32.20 -17.18 -38.80
CA SER A 429 33.56 -17.50 -38.30
C SER A 429 34.66 -17.43 -39.38
N GLN A 430 34.38 -16.77 -40.49
CA GLN A 430 35.31 -16.64 -41.61
C GLN A 430 36.27 -15.46 -41.38
N VAL A 431 37.44 -15.49 -42.03
CA VAL A 431 38.44 -14.39 -41.93
C VAL A 431 37.84 -13.06 -42.37
N ILE A 432 36.88 -13.10 -43.30
CA ILE A 432 36.10 -11.96 -43.77
C ILE A 432 34.67 -12.16 -43.25
N LYS A 433 34.19 -11.23 -42.42
CA LYS A 433 32.79 -11.22 -41.98
C LYS A 433 31.86 -10.97 -43.17
N ARG A 434 30.88 -11.84 -43.36
CA ARG A 434 29.95 -11.81 -44.49
C ARG A 434 28.62 -11.17 -44.15
N PHE A 435 28.24 -11.13 -42.87
CA PHE A 435 26.92 -10.67 -42.45
C PHE A 435 26.99 -9.51 -41.47
N TRP A 436 26.09 -8.55 -41.66
CA TRP A 436 25.76 -7.52 -40.70
C TRP A 436 24.30 -7.65 -40.33
N ILE A 437 23.93 -7.30 -39.10
CA ILE A 437 22.54 -7.21 -38.68
C ILE A 437 22.26 -5.78 -38.22
N ASP A 438 21.14 -5.21 -38.66
CA ASP A 438 20.67 -3.94 -38.15
C ASP A 438 20.28 -4.09 -36.67
N PRO A 439 20.94 -3.37 -35.75
CA PRO A 439 20.72 -3.55 -34.32
C PRO A 439 19.34 -3.07 -33.85
N LYS A 440 18.57 -2.33 -34.65
CA LYS A 440 17.21 -1.90 -34.30
C LYS A 440 16.15 -2.63 -35.11
N GLU A 441 16.40 -2.85 -36.39
CA GLU A 441 15.40 -3.46 -37.28
C GLU A 441 15.47 -4.99 -37.33
N GLY A 442 16.59 -5.60 -36.92
CA GLY A 442 16.81 -7.06 -37.01
C GLY A 442 17.03 -7.56 -38.45
N THR A 443 17.21 -6.65 -39.41
CA THR A 443 17.46 -6.98 -40.82
C THR A 443 18.90 -7.46 -41.01
N ILE A 444 19.08 -8.64 -41.60
CA ILE A 444 20.39 -9.22 -41.91
C ILE A 444 20.78 -8.84 -43.35
N GLU A 445 21.95 -8.26 -43.52
CA GLU A 445 22.50 -7.81 -44.79
C GLU A 445 23.87 -8.43 -45.08
N LEU A 446 24.19 -8.57 -46.38
CA LEU A 446 25.53 -8.95 -46.82
C LEU A 446 26.52 -7.80 -46.67
N ILE A 447 27.68 -8.06 -46.08
CA ILE A 447 28.84 -7.16 -46.12
C ILE A 447 29.72 -7.50 -47.33
N THR A 448 29.87 -8.78 -47.63
CA THR A 448 30.68 -9.30 -48.73
C THR A 448 29.96 -10.46 -49.41
N GLN A 449 30.14 -10.58 -50.72
CA GLN A 449 29.54 -11.64 -51.53
C GLN A 449 29.87 -13.05 -50.98
N PRO A 450 28.88 -13.94 -50.83
CA PRO A 450 29.10 -15.30 -50.34
C PRO A 450 29.67 -16.21 -51.45
N ASP A 451 30.48 -17.19 -51.07
CA ASP A 451 31.13 -18.13 -52.00
C ASP A 451 30.66 -19.57 -51.70
N TYR A 452 29.95 -20.18 -52.64
CA TYR A 452 29.27 -21.48 -52.45
C TYR A 452 30.26 -22.62 -52.22
N GLU A 453 31.35 -22.64 -52.98
CA GLU A 453 32.38 -23.67 -52.87
C GLU A 453 33.11 -23.62 -51.51
N SER A 454 33.22 -22.43 -50.91
CA SER A 454 33.78 -22.25 -49.58
C SER A 454 32.82 -22.64 -48.46
N VAL A 455 31.59 -22.10 -48.49
CA VAL A 455 30.59 -22.30 -47.42
C VAL A 455 29.19 -22.39 -48.03
N GLN A 456 28.60 -23.57 -47.92
CA GLN A 456 27.26 -23.87 -48.45
C GLN A 456 26.13 -23.46 -47.48
N GLN A 457 26.43 -23.32 -46.20
CA GLN A 457 25.45 -22.94 -45.18
C GLN A 457 26.14 -22.17 -44.05
N TYR A 458 25.52 -21.06 -43.64
CA TYR A 458 25.91 -20.30 -42.47
C TYR A 458 24.91 -20.55 -41.35
N ASN A 459 25.41 -20.90 -40.17
CA ASN A 459 24.60 -21.07 -38.97
C ASN A 459 24.94 -19.93 -38.01
N LEU A 460 24.29 -18.79 -38.20
CA LEU A 460 24.51 -17.63 -37.36
C LEU A 460 23.77 -17.80 -36.03
N SER A 461 24.42 -17.47 -34.93
CA SER A 461 23.75 -17.24 -33.65
C SER A 461 23.47 -15.75 -33.55
N VAL A 462 22.20 -15.40 -33.50
CA VAL A 462 21.75 -14.01 -33.35
C VAL A 462 21.16 -13.84 -31.96
N GLU A 463 21.68 -12.85 -31.24
CA GLU A 463 21.25 -12.44 -29.92
C GLU A 463 20.30 -11.23 -30.04
N ALA A 464 19.21 -11.27 -29.29
CA ALA A 464 18.32 -10.16 -29.00
C ALA A 464 18.54 -9.74 -27.53
N ILE A 465 18.68 -8.45 -27.27
CA ILE A 465 18.93 -7.88 -25.93
C ILE A 465 17.85 -6.82 -25.68
N ASP A 466 17.19 -6.85 -24.52
CA ASP A 466 16.25 -5.81 -24.12
C ASP A 466 16.94 -4.44 -23.89
N SER A 467 16.15 -3.43 -23.54
CA SER A 467 16.65 -2.07 -23.31
C SER A 467 16.99 -1.74 -21.86
N ASP A 468 16.98 -2.71 -20.93
CA ASP A 468 17.27 -2.43 -19.52
C ASP A 468 18.77 -2.14 -19.32
N PRO A 469 19.15 -0.96 -18.79
CA PRO A 469 20.55 -0.58 -18.65
C PRO A 469 21.26 -1.25 -17.46
N ASN A 470 20.50 -1.74 -16.47
CA ASN A 470 21.02 -2.28 -15.22
C ASN A 470 21.10 -3.81 -15.24
N GLN A 471 20.07 -4.47 -15.78
CA GLN A 471 19.92 -5.92 -15.84
C GLN A 471 19.38 -6.35 -17.21
N PRO A 472 20.16 -6.18 -18.29
CA PRO A 472 19.71 -6.56 -19.61
C PRO A 472 19.54 -8.08 -19.72
N LYS A 473 18.39 -8.51 -20.23
CA LYS A 473 18.11 -9.91 -20.55
C LYS A 473 18.22 -10.13 -22.05
N THR A 474 18.54 -11.37 -22.39
CA THR A 474 18.92 -11.75 -23.75
C THR A 474 18.26 -13.04 -24.17
N ALA A 475 17.96 -13.18 -25.46
CA ALA A 475 17.66 -14.45 -26.09
C ALA A 475 18.53 -14.67 -27.32
N VAL A 476 18.71 -15.93 -27.69
CA VAL A 476 19.52 -16.32 -28.85
C VAL A 476 18.69 -17.23 -29.76
N THR A 477 18.68 -16.95 -31.05
CA THR A 477 18.12 -17.83 -32.09
C THR A 477 19.19 -18.25 -33.09
N THR A 478 18.97 -19.40 -33.74
CA THR A 478 19.79 -19.83 -34.86
C THR A 478 19.21 -19.31 -36.18
N VAL A 479 20.01 -18.60 -36.97
CA VAL A 479 19.68 -18.21 -38.34
C VAL A 479 20.49 -19.07 -39.30
N ARG A 480 19.80 -19.89 -40.09
CA ARG A 480 20.37 -20.74 -41.13
C ARG A 480 20.25 -20.05 -42.47
N ILE A 481 21.38 -19.70 -43.06
CA ILE A 481 21.43 -19.07 -44.38
C ILE A 481 22.04 -20.08 -45.34
N TRP A 482 21.23 -20.59 -46.26
CA TRP A 482 21.70 -21.46 -47.33
C TRP A 482 22.30 -20.61 -48.43
N ASN A 483 23.58 -20.86 -48.73
CA ASN A 483 24.19 -20.32 -49.92
C ASN A 483 23.70 -21.16 -51.10
N VAL A 484 23.02 -20.54 -52.06
CA VAL A 484 22.44 -21.23 -53.21
C VAL A 484 23.32 -20.96 -54.43
N ASN A 485 23.95 -22.02 -54.94
CA ASN A 485 24.65 -21.98 -56.22
C ASN A 485 23.63 -21.73 -57.34
N ASN A 486 23.75 -20.60 -58.02
CA ASN A 486 22.76 -20.15 -58.99
C ASN A 486 23.31 -20.03 -60.41
N HIS A 487 24.62 -20.08 -60.61
CA HIS A 487 25.20 -19.97 -61.94
C HIS A 487 25.48 -21.31 -62.61
N PHE A 488 25.91 -22.33 -61.87
CA PHE A 488 26.41 -23.56 -62.46
C PHE A 488 25.62 -24.80 -62.01
N GLY A 489 25.41 -25.72 -62.95
CA GLY A 489 24.75 -26.99 -62.71
C GLY A 489 25.30 -28.09 -63.61
N PHE A 490 24.93 -29.33 -63.35
CA PHE A 490 25.24 -30.44 -64.25
C PHE A 490 23.96 -30.98 -64.87
N ASP A 491 24.02 -31.35 -66.14
CA ASP A 491 22.95 -32.07 -66.84
C ASP A 491 23.56 -33.16 -67.74
N PRO A 492 23.23 -34.44 -67.57
CA PRO A 492 22.49 -35.05 -66.44
C PRO A 492 23.39 -35.23 -65.20
N ILE A 493 22.80 -35.22 -64.00
CA ILE A 493 23.54 -35.25 -62.72
C ILE A 493 23.94 -36.69 -62.29
N ARG A 494 23.32 -37.75 -62.86
CA ARG A 494 23.53 -39.15 -62.43
C ARG A 494 23.36 -40.16 -63.56
N GLY A 495 24.27 -41.13 -63.67
CA GLY A 495 24.18 -42.26 -64.61
C GLY A 495 24.46 -41.92 -66.09
N SER A 496 24.89 -40.69 -66.40
CA SER A 496 25.26 -40.28 -67.75
C SER A 496 26.76 -40.40 -67.98
N TYR A 497 27.17 -40.99 -69.12
CA TYR A 497 28.58 -41.02 -69.56
C TYR A 497 29.10 -39.66 -70.05
N SER A 498 28.26 -38.62 -70.05
CA SER A 498 28.60 -37.27 -70.52
C SER A 498 27.88 -36.18 -69.70
N PRO A 499 28.19 -36.02 -68.40
CA PRO A 499 27.66 -34.90 -67.64
C PRO A 499 28.18 -33.59 -68.26
N LYS A 500 27.28 -32.68 -68.60
CA LYS A 500 27.64 -31.35 -69.12
C LYS A 500 27.48 -30.33 -68.01
N LEU A 501 28.51 -29.52 -67.81
CA LEU A 501 28.37 -28.29 -67.05
C LEU A 501 27.42 -27.36 -67.82
N ILE A 502 26.31 -27.00 -67.19
CA ILE A 502 25.31 -26.07 -67.72
C ILE A 502 25.32 -24.80 -66.90
N ILE A 503 25.06 -23.69 -67.58
CA ILE A 503 24.77 -22.42 -66.93
C ILE A 503 23.28 -22.46 -66.54
N LYS A 504 23.00 -22.52 -65.24
CA LYS A 504 21.63 -22.56 -64.71
C LYS A 504 20.95 -21.19 -64.78
N ALA A 505 21.67 -20.13 -64.41
CA ALA A 505 21.23 -18.75 -64.57
C ALA A 505 22.31 -17.93 -65.32
N PRO A 506 21.92 -17.10 -66.31
CA PRO A 506 22.86 -16.26 -67.04
C PRO A 506 23.42 -15.12 -66.17
N PHE A 507 24.69 -14.79 -66.36
CA PHE A 507 25.38 -13.70 -65.65
C PHE A 507 24.87 -12.30 -66.07
N ASP A 508 24.57 -11.42 -65.11
CA ASP A 508 24.21 -10.01 -65.28
C ASP A 508 25.29 -9.05 -64.74
N PHE A 509 26.32 -8.85 -65.56
CA PHE A 509 27.35 -7.84 -65.33
C PHE A 509 26.90 -6.39 -65.59
N VAL A 510 25.73 -6.18 -66.23
CA VAL A 510 25.26 -4.83 -66.63
C VAL A 510 24.65 -4.12 -65.44
N ARG A 511 23.83 -4.84 -64.66
CA ARG A 511 23.24 -4.34 -63.41
C ARG A 511 24.22 -4.38 -62.23
N LYS A 512 25.41 -4.98 -62.45
CA LYS A 512 26.45 -5.24 -61.43
C LYS A 512 25.96 -6.14 -60.29
N GLU A 513 24.98 -6.99 -60.58
CA GLU A 513 24.57 -8.05 -59.66
C GLU A 513 25.70 -9.08 -59.61
N ASP A 514 26.28 -9.44 -60.78
CA ASP A 514 27.47 -10.28 -60.83
C ASP A 514 28.75 -9.46 -60.96
N VAL A 515 29.65 -9.60 -60.00
CA VAL A 515 30.93 -8.87 -59.93
C VAL A 515 32.14 -9.77 -60.18
N GLN A 516 32.01 -11.07 -59.90
CA GLN A 516 33.05 -12.06 -60.09
C GLN A 516 33.07 -12.55 -61.54
N GLN A 517 34.25 -12.52 -62.17
CA GLN A 517 34.44 -12.95 -63.56
C GLN A 517 35.27 -14.23 -63.66
N GLN A 518 35.81 -14.72 -62.54
CA GLN A 518 36.65 -15.91 -62.47
C GLN A 518 36.08 -16.84 -61.41
N TYR A 519 35.78 -18.07 -61.80
CA TYR A 519 35.19 -19.09 -60.96
C TYR A 519 36.10 -20.33 -60.95
N HIS A 520 36.27 -20.94 -59.79
CA HIS A 520 37.01 -22.19 -59.60
C HIS A 520 36.01 -23.29 -59.27
N LEU A 521 35.53 -24.00 -60.30
CA LEU A 521 34.53 -25.03 -60.08
C LEU A 521 35.22 -26.34 -59.67
N ILE A 522 34.96 -26.80 -58.45
CA ILE A 522 35.49 -28.08 -57.96
C ILE A 522 34.43 -29.16 -58.23
N VAL A 523 34.69 -30.00 -59.22
CA VAL A 523 33.79 -31.09 -59.64
C VAL A 523 34.26 -32.41 -59.04
N ASN A 524 33.44 -32.97 -58.16
CA ASN A 524 33.68 -34.29 -57.60
C ASN A 524 33.06 -35.35 -58.52
N ILE A 525 33.90 -36.21 -59.09
CA ILE A 525 33.52 -37.33 -59.93
C ILE A 525 33.49 -38.58 -59.06
N ILE A 526 32.34 -39.26 -59.03
CA ILE A 526 32.16 -40.53 -58.34
C ILE A 526 31.94 -41.58 -59.43
N ASP A 527 32.85 -42.54 -59.53
CA ASP A 527 32.68 -43.75 -60.33
C ASP A 527 32.00 -44.82 -59.47
N ASP A 528 30.70 -45.00 -59.70
CA ASP A 528 29.84 -45.97 -59.04
C ASP A 528 29.61 -47.25 -59.87
N ASN A 529 30.27 -47.41 -61.03
CA ASN A 529 30.11 -48.54 -61.95
C ASN A 529 30.87 -49.83 -61.52
N ILE A 530 31.12 -50.00 -60.21
CA ILE A 530 31.87 -51.15 -59.67
C ILE A 530 30.91 -52.15 -59.03
N LYS A 531 30.86 -53.38 -59.54
CA LYS A 531 29.95 -54.44 -59.03
C LYS A 531 30.27 -54.93 -57.60
N LYS A 532 31.48 -54.70 -57.07
CA LYS A 532 31.88 -54.94 -55.66
C LYS A 532 33.09 -54.07 -55.29
N GLY A 533 32.98 -53.24 -54.25
CA GLY A 533 34.03 -52.34 -53.75
C GLY A 533 33.48 -50.95 -53.41
N LYS A 534 34.27 -50.12 -52.70
CA LYS A 534 33.90 -48.71 -52.48
C LYS A 534 34.01 -47.94 -53.80
N PRO A 535 33.07 -47.00 -54.10
CA PRO A 535 33.15 -46.15 -55.28
C PRO A 535 34.50 -45.43 -55.35
N ARG A 536 35.06 -45.27 -56.54
CA ARG A 536 36.28 -44.48 -56.74
C ARG A 536 35.89 -43.02 -56.88
N THR A 537 36.46 -42.16 -56.06
CA THR A 537 36.23 -40.71 -56.13
C THR A 537 37.46 -40.01 -56.70
N GLY A 538 37.24 -39.02 -57.55
CA GLY A 538 38.25 -38.12 -58.07
C GLY A 538 37.72 -36.68 -58.07
N THR A 539 38.60 -35.71 -57.96
CA THR A 539 38.24 -34.28 -57.97
C THR A 539 38.90 -33.61 -59.16
N VAL A 540 38.13 -32.86 -59.94
CA VAL A 540 38.59 -32.04 -61.06
C VAL A 540 38.27 -30.59 -60.75
N VAL A 541 39.25 -29.71 -60.87
CA VAL A 541 39.04 -28.26 -60.77
C VAL A 541 38.95 -27.69 -62.17
N ILE A 542 37.89 -26.92 -62.44
CA ILE A 542 37.63 -26.26 -63.71
C ILE A 542 37.61 -24.76 -63.47
N ASP A 543 38.60 -24.06 -64.03
CA ASP A 543 38.67 -22.60 -63.96
C ASP A 543 37.82 -22.01 -65.10
N ILE A 544 36.82 -21.23 -64.74
CA ILE A 544 35.88 -20.63 -65.68
C ILE A 544 36.03 -19.11 -65.61
N THR A 545 36.43 -18.51 -66.73
CA THR A 545 36.40 -17.05 -66.88
C THR A 545 35.19 -16.64 -67.68
N VAL A 546 34.36 -15.78 -67.10
CA VAL A 546 33.12 -15.27 -67.70
C VAL A 546 33.38 -13.84 -68.18
N VAL A 547 33.24 -13.62 -69.50
CA VAL A 547 33.50 -12.33 -70.13
C VAL A 547 32.26 -11.82 -70.89
N GLN A 548 31.93 -10.54 -70.70
CA GLN A 548 30.84 -9.89 -71.44
C GLN A 548 31.32 -9.45 -72.82
N THR A 549 30.81 -10.07 -73.88
CA THR A 549 31.06 -9.63 -75.26
C THR A 549 30.01 -8.60 -75.69
N ARG A 550 30.44 -7.39 -76.09
CA ARG A 550 29.55 -6.38 -76.70
C ARG A 550 29.27 -6.75 -78.15
N THR A 551 28.23 -7.53 -78.39
CA THR A 551 27.67 -7.72 -79.74
C THR A 551 26.31 -7.03 -79.84
N THR A 552 26.27 -5.96 -80.64
CA THR A 552 25.04 -5.40 -81.20
C THR A 552 24.33 -6.50 -82.00
N ALA A 553 23.11 -6.84 -81.58
CA ALA A 553 22.31 -7.87 -82.24
C ALA A 553 21.65 -7.32 -83.53
N PRO A 554 21.58 -8.11 -84.61
CA PRO A 554 20.71 -7.80 -85.75
C PRO A 554 19.23 -8.04 -85.40
N THR A 555 18.35 -7.28 -86.04
CA THR A 555 16.88 -7.41 -85.95
C THR A 555 16.39 -8.66 -86.71
N THR A 556 15.36 -9.29 -86.16
CA THR A 556 14.80 -10.64 -86.32
C THR A 556 14.15 -11.00 -87.67
N THR A 557 14.23 -12.29 -88.04
CA THR A 557 13.05 -13.18 -88.17
C THR A 557 13.36 -14.65 -87.84
N SER A 558 12.62 -15.13 -86.84
CA SER A 558 12.23 -16.52 -86.48
C SER A 558 13.25 -17.51 -85.87
N PHE A 559 12.93 -17.84 -84.61
CA PHE A 559 13.29 -18.98 -83.74
C PHE A 559 14.69 -19.10 -83.11
N TYR A 560 14.62 -19.02 -81.76
CA TYR A 560 15.61 -19.19 -80.70
C TYR A 560 16.88 -18.34 -80.73
N LYS A 561 16.76 -17.19 -80.02
CA LYS A 561 17.85 -16.57 -79.26
C LYS A 561 18.67 -17.64 -78.54
N ARG A 562 19.94 -17.77 -78.91
CA ARG A 562 21.01 -17.95 -77.92
C ARG A 562 22.05 -16.89 -78.17
N LYS A 563 22.02 -15.82 -77.36
CA LYS A 563 23.20 -14.97 -77.18
C LYS A 563 24.22 -15.84 -76.44
N GLY A 564 25.11 -16.45 -77.21
CA GLY A 564 26.15 -17.32 -76.69
C GLY A 564 27.30 -16.49 -76.15
N LEU A 565 27.44 -16.47 -74.83
CA LEU A 565 28.69 -16.16 -74.17
C LEU A 565 29.71 -17.23 -74.59
N THR A 566 30.92 -16.84 -74.99
CA THR A 566 31.98 -17.79 -75.37
C THR A 566 32.75 -18.20 -74.13
N ILE A 567 32.68 -19.47 -73.76
CA ILE A 567 33.59 -20.08 -72.78
C ILE A 567 34.95 -20.21 -73.46
N ILE A 568 35.95 -19.47 -72.99
CA ILE A 568 37.33 -19.62 -73.46
C ILE A 568 37.98 -20.69 -72.57
N ASN A 569 38.20 -21.87 -73.13
CA ASN A 569 38.91 -22.95 -72.46
C ASN A 569 40.41 -22.61 -72.41
N THR A 570 40.99 -22.42 -71.22
CA THR A 570 42.44 -22.24 -71.07
C THR A 570 43.12 -23.58 -70.81
N ALA A 571 43.74 -24.09 -71.87
CA ALA A 571 44.88 -25.01 -71.94
C ALA A 571 44.90 -26.29 -71.08
N VAL A 572 44.83 -27.43 -71.77
CA VAL A 572 45.43 -28.70 -71.32
C VAL A 572 46.88 -28.75 -71.81
N ASN A 573 47.86 -28.85 -70.90
CA ASN A 573 49.25 -29.11 -71.27
C ASN A 573 49.37 -30.49 -71.93
N THR A 574 49.93 -30.53 -73.14
CA THR A 574 50.46 -31.75 -73.78
C THR A 574 51.94 -31.49 -74.12
N TYR A 575 52.84 -32.32 -73.59
CA TYR A 575 54.27 -32.30 -73.91
C TYR A 575 54.57 -33.28 -75.03
N ASN A 576 55.34 -32.83 -76.02
CA ASN A 576 55.74 -33.55 -77.24
C ASN A 576 57.21 -34.01 -77.13
N GLN A 577 57.53 -35.19 -77.67
CA GLN A 577 58.79 -35.92 -77.46
C GLN A 577 59.53 -36.15 -78.80
N ALA A 578 60.82 -35.78 -78.76
CA ALA A 578 61.95 -36.25 -79.59
C ALA A 578 62.28 -35.54 -80.91
N ASP A 579 63.50 -34.98 -80.96
CA ASP A 579 64.42 -35.12 -82.10
C ASP A 579 65.93 -34.93 -81.68
N TRP A 580 66.65 -36.07 -81.59
CA TRP A 580 68.08 -36.43 -81.88
C TRP A 580 69.31 -36.11 -80.98
N TYR A 581 70.41 -36.86 -81.26
CA TYR A 581 71.41 -37.53 -80.38
C TYR A 581 72.87 -36.98 -80.39
N VAL A 582 73.69 -37.49 -79.46
CA VAL A 582 74.97 -37.04 -78.82
C VAL A 582 76.28 -37.36 -79.61
N PRO A 583 77.49 -36.86 -79.22
CA PRO A 583 78.35 -37.64 -78.29
C PRO A 583 79.24 -36.85 -77.28
N PHE A 584 79.32 -37.38 -76.05
CA PHE A 584 80.57 -37.78 -75.37
C PHE A 584 81.56 -36.78 -74.71
N ILE A 585 81.13 -35.76 -73.94
CA ILE A 585 82.03 -35.11 -72.93
C ILE A 585 81.38 -34.83 -71.56
N VAL A 586 80.04 -34.74 -71.43
CA VAL A 586 79.42 -34.35 -70.14
C VAL A 586 79.21 -35.53 -69.16
N THR A 587 79.32 -36.77 -69.63
CA THR A 587 79.37 -37.97 -68.76
C THR A 587 80.73 -38.18 -68.09
N LEU A 588 81.78 -37.44 -68.48
CA LEU A 588 83.06 -37.39 -67.77
C LEU A 588 83.12 -36.24 -66.74
N LEU A 589 82.42 -35.13 -67.00
CA LEU A 589 82.35 -33.96 -66.11
C LEU A 589 81.37 -34.12 -64.94
N ALA A 590 80.31 -34.93 -65.07
CA ALA A 590 79.42 -35.24 -63.94
C ALA A 590 80.05 -36.21 -62.93
N ILE A 591 80.95 -37.10 -63.37
CA ILE A 591 81.71 -38.01 -62.49
C ILE A 591 82.87 -37.24 -61.79
N LEU A 592 83.45 -36.23 -62.46
CA LEU A 592 84.47 -35.33 -61.89
C LEU A 592 83.87 -34.32 -60.89
N LEU A 593 82.66 -33.81 -61.13
CA LEU A 593 81.97 -32.86 -60.24
C LEU A 593 81.37 -33.55 -59.00
N ALA A 594 80.95 -34.82 -59.11
CA ALA A 594 80.49 -35.61 -57.96
C ALA A 594 81.65 -36.01 -57.02
N LEU A 595 82.86 -36.24 -57.54
CA LEU A 595 84.06 -36.49 -56.74
C LEU A 595 84.66 -35.21 -56.12
N LEU A 596 84.51 -34.04 -56.77
CA LEU A 596 84.94 -32.74 -56.24
C LEU A 596 83.96 -32.15 -55.20
N CYS A 597 82.65 -32.41 -55.32
CA CYS A 597 81.66 -32.02 -54.29
C CYS A 597 81.73 -32.91 -53.03
N ALA A 598 82.12 -34.19 -53.15
CA ALA A 598 82.38 -35.05 -52.00
C ALA A 598 83.69 -34.68 -51.25
N LEU A 599 84.70 -34.17 -51.96
CA LEU A 599 85.94 -33.63 -51.38
C LEU A 599 85.75 -32.22 -50.77
N GLY A 600 84.85 -31.41 -51.32
CA GLY A 600 84.46 -30.09 -50.81
C GLY A 600 83.64 -30.14 -49.51
N LEU A 601 82.70 -31.10 -49.39
CA LEU A 601 81.98 -31.33 -48.12
C LEU A 601 82.89 -31.90 -47.01
N TYR A 602 83.94 -32.64 -47.37
CA TYR A 602 84.94 -33.17 -46.43
C TYR A 602 85.87 -32.07 -45.87
N ILE A 603 86.12 -30.99 -46.62
CA ILE A 603 86.99 -29.87 -46.20
C ILE A 603 86.20 -28.78 -45.45
N ILE A 604 84.91 -28.57 -45.79
CA ILE A 604 84.05 -27.57 -45.14
C ILE A 604 83.50 -28.04 -43.78
N LEU A 605 83.48 -29.35 -43.50
CA LEU A 605 83.20 -29.90 -42.17
C LEU A 605 84.42 -29.92 -41.22
N LYS A 606 85.61 -29.50 -41.68
CA LYS A 606 86.86 -29.57 -40.89
C LYS A 606 87.38 -28.24 -40.34
N TYR A 607 86.83 -27.08 -40.72
CA TYR A 607 87.27 -25.81 -40.14
C TYR A 607 86.12 -24.87 -39.75
N THR A 608 86.11 -24.63 -38.45
CA THR A 608 85.14 -23.96 -37.60
C THR A 608 85.11 -22.44 -37.71
N LYS A 609 83.93 -21.89 -37.37
CA LYS A 609 83.66 -20.69 -36.54
C LYS A 609 84.30 -19.36 -36.94
N CYS A 610 83.46 -18.31 -37.09
CA CYS A 610 83.26 -17.24 -36.09
C CYS A 610 82.67 -15.96 -36.72
N MET A 611 81.71 -15.34 -36.00
CA MET A 611 81.57 -13.88 -35.70
C MET A 611 81.28 -12.92 -36.89
N GLU A 612 80.53 -11.82 -36.80
CA GLU A 612 79.66 -11.17 -35.82
C GLU A 612 78.97 -9.96 -36.52
N THR A 613 77.74 -9.66 -36.11
CA THR A 613 77.07 -8.34 -35.86
C THR A 613 77.30 -7.04 -36.69
N CYS A 614 76.15 -6.42 -37.02
CA CYS A 614 75.67 -5.07 -36.63
C CYS A 614 75.54 -3.86 -37.61
N HIS A 615 74.30 -3.34 -37.65
CA HIS A 615 73.85 -1.92 -37.47
C HIS A 615 73.50 -0.95 -38.66
N LYS A 616 72.18 -0.64 -38.74
CA LYS A 616 71.43 0.67 -38.70
C LYS A 616 71.48 1.77 -39.81
N ALA A 617 70.26 2.13 -40.28
CA ALA A 617 69.53 3.43 -40.26
C ALA A 617 69.44 4.43 -41.46
N CYS A 618 68.20 4.99 -41.62
CA CYS A 618 67.70 6.27 -42.25
C CYS A 618 67.64 6.42 -43.80
N SER A 619 66.82 7.24 -44.51
CA SER A 619 65.53 8.00 -44.38
C SER A 619 65.23 8.82 -45.70
N ARG A 620 63.95 8.88 -46.16
CA ARG A 620 63.18 9.94 -46.95
C ARG A 620 63.38 10.31 -48.47
N LYS A 621 62.24 10.21 -49.25
CA LYS A 621 61.53 11.03 -50.33
C LYS A 621 62.27 12.05 -51.26
N PRO A 622 61.81 12.41 -52.52
CA PRO A 622 60.50 13.06 -52.89
C PRO A 622 59.90 12.91 -54.35
N LYS A 623 58.75 13.59 -54.64
CA LYS A 623 57.95 13.85 -55.91
C LYS A 623 58.63 14.90 -56.86
N PRO A 624 58.15 15.36 -58.07
CA PRO A 624 56.81 15.36 -58.74
C PRO A 624 56.72 15.16 -60.31
N GLN A 625 55.50 15.31 -60.88
CA GLN A 625 54.97 15.27 -62.31
C GLN A 625 55.37 16.49 -63.23
N PRO A 626 54.77 16.83 -64.43
CA PRO A 626 53.90 16.23 -65.51
C PRO A 626 54.36 16.65 -66.98
N PRO A 627 53.53 16.94 -68.06
CA PRO A 627 52.50 16.20 -68.84
C PRO A 627 52.57 16.33 -70.42
N LYS A 628 51.58 15.71 -71.13
CA LYS A 628 50.63 16.26 -72.18
C LYS A 628 50.53 15.56 -73.57
N LYS A 629 49.29 15.64 -74.09
CA LYS A 629 48.57 14.98 -75.22
C LYS A 629 48.72 15.70 -76.58
N VAL A 630 48.29 15.12 -77.73
CA VAL A 630 47.42 15.72 -78.81
C VAL A 630 46.79 14.61 -79.74
N LYS A 631 45.63 14.94 -80.36
CA LYS A 631 44.63 14.16 -81.16
C LYS A 631 44.69 14.41 -82.71
N ILE A 632 43.85 13.66 -83.48
CA ILE A 632 42.93 14.02 -84.62
C ILE A 632 43.08 13.17 -85.94
N TYR A 633 41.95 13.07 -86.69
CA TYR A 633 41.33 12.05 -87.58
C TYR A 633 41.56 12.11 -89.13
N LEU A 634 41.31 10.94 -89.80
CA LEU A 634 40.75 10.56 -91.16
C LEU A 634 41.29 11.19 -92.48
N PRO A 635 41.46 10.43 -93.61
CA PRO A 635 40.36 9.81 -94.40
C PRO A 635 40.65 8.48 -95.20
N GLU A 636 39.60 7.86 -95.77
CA GLU A 636 39.59 6.82 -96.87
C GLU A 636 39.80 7.47 -98.28
N PRO A 637 40.00 6.80 -99.47
CA PRO A 637 39.61 5.42 -99.88
C PRO A 637 40.52 4.66 -100.92
N LYS A 638 40.03 3.45 -101.33
CA LYS A 638 40.16 2.69 -102.62
C LYS A 638 41.08 1.44 -102.73
N LYS A 639 40.38 0.30 -102.86
CA LYS A 639 40.47 -0.84 -103.82
C LYS A 639 41.86 -1.31 -104.31
N GLU A 640 42.19 -2.58 -104.06
CA GLU A 640 42.29 -3.66 -105.07
C GLU A 640 42.56 -5.04 -104.41
N LYS A 641 42.76 -6.09 -105.20
CA LYS A 641 42.13 -7.43 -105.15
C LYS A 641 43.13 -8.56 -104.77
N LEU A 642 42.56 -9.73 -104.40
CA LEU A 642 43.13 -11.11 -104.42
C LEU A 642 44.16 -11.44 -103.32
N GLU A 643 44.26 -12.65 -102.73
CA GLU A 643 44.03 -14.00 -103.27
C GLU A 643 43.80 -15.02 -102.13
N VAL A 644 43.10 -16.11 -102.45
CA VAL A 644 42.84 -17.27 -101.59
C VAL A 644 43.98 -18.27 -101.76
N VAL A 645 44.56 -18.77 -100.66
CA VAL A 645 45.34 -20.01 -100.66
C VAL A 645 44.87 -20.89 -99.50
N THR A 646 44.15 -21.96 -99.84
CA THR A 646 43.91 -23.11 -98.99
C THR A 646 44.87 -24.21 -99.42
N GLU A 647 45.70 -24.71 -98.49
CA GLU A 647 46.41 -25.97 -98.66
C GLU A 647 45.97 -26.94 -97.55
N VAL A 648 45.35 -28.05 -97.97
CA VAL A 648 45.02 -29.21 -97.14
C VAL A 648 45.91 -30.35 -97.63
N THR A 649 46.84 -30.81 -96.80
CA THR A 649 47.61 -32.03 -97.11
C THR A 649 46.96 -33.22 -96.42
N LYS A 650 46.46 -34.17 -97.20
CA LYS A 650 45.84 -35.42 -96.75
C LYS A 650 46.92 -36.52 -96.77
N TYR A 651 47.12 -37.23 -95.66
CA TYR A 651 48.00 -38.39 -95.59
C TYR A 651 47.15 -39.66 -95.46
N ASP A 652 47.37 -40.64 -96.34
CA ASP A 652 46.72 -41.95 -96.28
C ASP A 652 47.50 -42.87 -95.33
N THR A 653 46.83 -43.38 -94.30
CA THR A 653 47.41 -44.32 -93.32
C THR A 653 47.44 -45.74 -93.91
N VAL A 654 48.62 -46.36 -93.97
CA VAL A 654 48.80 -47.75 -94.41
C VAL A 654 48.63 -48.70 -93.23
N PHE A 655 47.72 -49.67 -93.31
CA PHE A 655 47.51 -50.71 -92.29
C PHE A 655 48.35 -51.95 -92.59
N ASN A 656 48.99 -52.54 -91.58
CA ASN A 656 49.96 -53.64 -91.75
C ASN A 656 49.58 -54.94 -91.02
N GLY A 657 48.39 -55.05 -90.42
CA GLY A 657 47.87 -56.29 -89.81
C GLY A 657 46.34 -56.34 -89.64
N GLN A 658 45.77 -57.52 -89.39
CA GLN A 658 44.33 -57.76 -89.14
C GLN A 658 44.11 -58.59 -87.86
N ALA A 659 43.06 -58.30 -87.09
CA ALA A 659 42.67 -59.02 -85.87
C ALA A 659 41.13 -59.10 -85.70
N VAL A 660 40.66 -60.04 -84.88
CA VAL A 660 39.23 -60.25 -84.57
C VAL A 660 38.93 -59.82 -83.14
N ASP A 661 37.87 -59.05 -82.94
CA ASP A 661 37.43 -58.64 -81.61
C ASP A 661 36.80 -59.81 -80.83
N PRO A 662 37.33 -60.18 -79.65
CA PRO A 662 36.83 -61.32 -78.87
C PRO A 662 35.43 -61.12 -78.25
N VAL A 663 34.88 -59.90 -78.25
CA VAL A 663 33.52 -59.61 -77.75
C VAL A 663 32.49 -59.59 -78.88
N THR A 664 32.83 -59.03 -80.04
CA THR A 664 31.87 -58.82 -81.15
C THR A 664 32.08 -59.74 -82.35
N GLY A 665 33.22 -60.45 -82.43
CA GLY A 665 33.56 -61.38 -83.52
C GLY A 665 33.92 -60.72 -84.85
N ARG A 666 33.97 -59.38 -84.94
CA ARG A 666 34.22 -58.65 -86.21
C ARG A 666 35.73 -58.43 -86.45
N LEU A 667 36.10 -58.38 -87.73
CA LEU A 667 37.48 -58.18 -88.20
C LEU A 667 37.81 -56.68 -88.28
N TYR A 668 38.99 -56.28 -87.81
CA TYR A 668 39.53 -54.93 -88.00
C TYR A 668 40.99 -54.98 -88.47
N GLU A 669 41.36 -53.99 -89.27
CA GLU A 669 42.73 -53.70 -89.68
C GLU A 669 43.39 -52.79 -88.65
N TYR A 670 44.66 -53.05 -88.34
CA TYR A 670 45.44 -52.25 -87.41
C TYR A 670 46.81 -51.90 -87.98
N ASN A 671 47.38 -50.81 -87.48
CA ASN A 671 48.76 -50.42 -87.75
C ASN A 671 49.59 -50.62 -86.47
N SER A 672 50.59 -51.52 -86.51
CA SER A 672 51.37 -51.93 -85.33
C SER A 672 52.31 -50.84 -84.78
N ALA A 673 52.62 -49.80 -85.56
CA ALA A 673 53.48 -48.69 -85.14
C ALA A 673 52.70 -47.52 -84.52
N THR A 674 51.41 -47.36 -84.87
CA THR A 674 50.58 -46.20 -84.45
C THR A 674 49.38 -46.57 -83.56
N GLY A 675 49.00 -47.85 -83.50
CA GLY A 675 47.85 -48.31 -82.72
C GLY A 675 46.47 -47.97 -83.32
N ALA A 676 46.44 -47.34 -84.50
CA ALA A 676 45.20 -47.01 -85.22
C ALA A 676 44.45 -48.29 -85.65
N ARG A 677 43.13 -48.30 -85.50
CA ARG A 677 42.25 -49.43 -85.81
C ARG A 677 41.11 -48.99 -86.72
N LYS A 678 40.83 -49.76 -87.77
CA LYS A 678 39.70 -49.55 -88.69
C LYS A 678 38.93 -50.85 -88.88
N TRP A 679 37.63 -50.83 -88.61
CA TRP A 679 36.76 -51.97 -88.88
C TRP A 679 36.71 -52.26 -90.38
N LYS A 680 36.81 -53.55 -90.74
CA LYS A 680 36.66 -53.96 -92.13
C LYS A 680 35.17 -54.08 -92.42
N GLU A 681 34.67 -53.26 -93.35
CA GLU A 681 33.25 -53.26 -93.72
C GLU A 681 32.86 -54.64 -94.28
N ALA A 682 31.77 -55.19 -93.74
CA ALA A 682 31.24 -56.48 -94.14
C ALA A 682 30.52 -56.34 -95.50
N ASN A 683 30.87 -57.20 -96.46
CA ASN A 683 30.10 -57.35 -97.69
C ASN A 683 28.67 -57.78 -97.36
N GLU A 684 27.71 -57.06 -97.91
CA GLU A 684 26.28 -57.42 -97.92
C GLU A 684 26.06 -58.72 -98.69
N SER A 685 25.47 -59.71 -98.03
CA SER A 685 24.54 -60.65 -98.67
C SER A 685 23.69 -61.40 -97.67
N ASN A 686 22.37 -61.28 -97.88
CA ASN A 686 21.30 -62.27 -97.72
C ASN A 686 20.67 -62.54 -96.34
N GLU A 687 19.35 -62.23 -96.31
CA GLU A 687 18.22 -63.14 -96.04
C GLU A 687 18.35 -64.07 -94.80
N THR A 688 17.39 -64.23 -93.87
CA THR A 688 15.94 -64.35 -94.01
C THR A 688 15.32 -64.60 -92.61
N SER A 689 14.03 -64.27 -92.47
CA SER A 689 12.97 -65.02 -91.77
C SER A 689 12.95 -65.27 -90.24
N VAL A 690 11.86 -64.76 -89.62
CA VAL A 690 10.79 -65.50 -88.90
C VAL A 690 11.08 -66.27 -87.60
N ASN A 691 10.32 -65.90 -86.55
CA ASN A 691 9.76 -66.63 -85.40
C ASN A 691 10.49 -67.88 -84.83
N ASN A 692 10.71 -67.91 -83.50
CA ASN A 692 9.93 -68.76 -82.57
C ASN A 692 10.46 -68.78 -81.12
N VAL A 693 9.50 -68.72 -80.19
CA VAL A 693 9.47 -69.24 -78.79
C VAL A 693 9.60 -70.79 -78.83
N PRO A 694 10.23 -71.54 -77.89
CA PRO A 694 9.86 -71.72 -76.45
C PRO A 694 11.08 -71.83 -75.51
N GLY A 695 11.03 -71.85 -74.17
CA GLY A 695 9.98 -72.15 -73.19
C GLY A 695 10.45 -73.32 -72.28
N LYS A 696 10.22 -73.16 -70.96
CA LYS A 696 10.36 -74.11 -69.81
C LYS A 696 11.74 -74.21 -69.13
N ALA A 697 11.85 -74.37 -67.81
CA ALA A 697 10.90 -74.83 -66.79
C ALA A 697 11.15 -74.11 -65.44
N GLU A 698 10.09 -73.74 -64.68
CA GLU A 698 9.64 -74.36 -63.39
C GLU A 698 10.56 -74.01 -62.19
N SER A 699 10.09 -73.62 -60.99
CA SER A 699 8.78 -73.80 -60.35
C SER A 699 8.54 -72.80 -59.19
N GLU A 700 7.25 -72.45 -59.02
CA GLU A 700 6.43 -72.25 -57.79
C GLU A 700 6.86 -71.25 -56.69
N LYS A 701 6.08 -70.16 -56.45
CA LYS A 701 4.79 -70.00 -55.69
C LYS A 701 4.98 -70.13 -54.16
N THR A 702 4.39 -69.37 -53.22
CA THR A 702 3.21 -68.47 -53.11
C THR A 702 3.32 -67.82 -51.69
N GLN A 703 3.11 -66.52 -51.43
CA GLN A 703 1.85 -65.76 -51.25
C GLN A 703 1.25 -65.75 -49.81
N ALA A 704 1.32 -64.58 -49.15
CA ALA A 704 0.35 -63.91 -48.24
C ALA A 704 -0.20 -64.69 -46.99
N PRO A 705 -1.01 -64.09 -46.06
CA PRO A 705 -1.65 -62.75 -46.03
C PRO A 705 -1.70 -62.01 -44.66
N GLU A 706 -2.38 -60.86 -44.66
CA GLU A 706 -2.84 -60.01 -43.54
C GLU A 706 -3.82 -60.70 -42.57
N ASN A 707 -3.83 -60.30 -41.28
CA ASN A 707 -4.97 -59.64 -40.59
C ASN A 707 -4.85 -59.62 -39.04
N ASN A 708 -5.48 -58.57 -38.48
CA ASN A 708 -6.24 -58.47 -37.23
C ASN A 708 -5.61 -58.42 -35.82
N GLU A 709 -5.88 -57.26 -35.18
CA GLU A 709 -6.68 -57.04 -33.95
C GLU A 709 -6.23 -57.47 -32.52
N LEU A 710 -6.37 -56.47 -31.64
CA LEU A 710 -6.94 -56.46 -30.27
C LEU A 710 -6.14 -56.97 -29.02
N PHE A 711 -5.89 -55.97 -28.16
CA PHE A 711 -6.24 -55.88 -26.71
C PHE A 711 -5.45 -56.56 -25.58
N GLN A 712 -5.41 -55.77 -24.48
CA GLN A 712 -4.99 -56.03 -23.09
C GLN A 712 -3.47 -56.16 -22.87
N GLY A 713 -2.83 -55.47 -21.93
CA GLY A 713 -3.25 -54.94 -20.63
C GLY A 713 -2.24 -55.43 -19.58
N ILE A 714 -2.15 -54.74 -18.43
CA ILE A 714 -1.49 -55.10 -17.15
C ILE A 714 -0.26 -54.25 -16.76
N ARG A 715 -0.55 -53.20 -15.95
CA ARG A 715 -0.26 -53.06 -14.50
C ARG A 715 1.12 -53.45 -13.94
N LYS A 716 1.78 -52.49 -13.27
CA LYS A 716 2.26 -52.49 -11.85
C LYS A 716 3.10 -51.22 -11.61
N GLU A 717 2.69 -50.32 -10.73
CA GLU A 717 3.08 -50.23 -9.30
C GLU A 717 4.60 -50.26 -9.06
N ASN A 718 5.19 -49.12 -8.65
CA ASN A 718 5.55 -48.91 -7.25
C ASN A 718 6.09 -47.49 -6.97
N ALA A 719 5.83 -47.06 -5.74
CA ALA A 719 6.02 -45.75 -5.15
C ALA A 719 7.45 -45.47 -4.67
N LYS A 720 7.85 -44.19 -4.67
CA LYS A 720 8.06 -43.40 -3.45
C LYS A 720 8.17 -41.91 -3.78
#